data_AF-A0A051U253-F1
#
_entry.id   AF-A0A051U253-F1
#
_cell.length_a   1.000
_cell.length_b   1.000
_cell.length_c   1.000
_cell.angle_alpha   90.00
_cell.angle_beta   90.00
_cell.angle_gamma   90.00
#
_symmetry.space_group_name_H-M   'P 1'
#
loop_
_entity.id
_entity.type
_entity.pdbx_description
1 polymer ?
#
loop_
_entity_poly.entity_id
_entity_poly.type
_entity_poly.pdbx_seq_one_letter_code
_entity_poly.pdbx_strand_id
1 'polypeptide(L)'
;MRVPYSWLREIVAAGAPGWDVAPAELEQALVRIGHEVEEVATLGPVEGPLTVGRVTAIEELTGFKKPIRFCHVDVGEGKDREIVCGATNFAVGNLIVAALPGTTLPGDFKIAARKTYGRNSDGMICSAAELGMGADHSGILVLPPGTADPGADAAAVLGLDDVVFHLAITPDRGYCMSLRGLAREVACAYDLDFVDPAQVVKPLPVNGEAWPLTVQPGTGVRRFALRPVTGIDPAAVSPWWLQRRLLLSGIRATSPAVDVTNYVMLELGHPMHAHDRKRITGSFGVRFARPGETVVTLDDIERKLEPADVLIVDDTATTAIGGVMGAASTEVRADSTDVLLEAAVWDPAAVSRTQRRLHLPSEAARRYERGVDPAISVAALDRCATLLADIAGGVVSDGLTDWRGDPPVGDSVTDWAGTPIEISVDLPDRVAGVGYAPGVTARRLTQIGADVAERGDTLTVTPPSWRPDLVQPADLVEEVLRLEGLDVIPSVLPSAPAGRGLSAAQQRRRAIGKALAQSGYVEILPTPFLPADVFDLWGLPDDDPRRTTTDVLNPLEADRPHLATTLLPALLEALVRNVSRGLVDVSLYALAQVVRPTTDTRAVDLIPVDRRPTDAEIAVLDASLPRQPQHVAAVLAGLREHRGPWGPGRRAEAADAFEAVRIIARASGIDVRLRAAQQLPWHPGRCAEVLVGDTPVGYAGQLHPAVIERSGLPKGTCALELDLDAMPIAAALPAPRVSPFPAVFQDVSLVVAADVPAQAVADAVREGAGELLEDLQLFDVFTGPQIGEDRKSLTFALRFRAPDRTLTEDDATAARDAAVRRAAQAVGAELRG
;
A
#
# COMPACT_ATOMS: atom_id res chain seq x y z
N MET A 1 -6.73 5.12 15.79
CA MET A 1 -7.44 5.02 17.09
C MET A 1 -7.47 6.42 17.70
N ARG A 2 -8.62 6.91 18.15
CA ARG A 2 -8.74 8.23 18.79
C ARG A 2 -8.77 8.08 20.31
N VAL A 3 -8.02 8.95 21.01
CA VAL A 3 -7.81 8.86 22.46
C VAL A 3 -7.90 10.25 23.08
N PRO A 4 -8.88 10.51 23.96
CA PRO A 4 -8.94 11.74 24.73
C PRO A 4 -7.82 11.77 25.79
N TYR A 5 -7.08 12.86 25.85
CA TYR A 5 -5.97 13.05 26.79
C TYR A 5 -6.45 12.98 28.23
N SER A 6 -7.60 13.59 28.55
CA SER A 6 -8.19 13.53 29.88
C SER A 6 -8.37 12.09 30.39
N TRP A 7 -8.82 11.17 29.53
CA TRP A 7 -9.06 9.78 29.90
C TRP A 7 -7.76 8.99 30.03
N LEU A 8 -6.81 9.20 29.12
CA LEU A 8 -5.48 8.62 29.22
C LEU A 8 -4.77 9.04 30.52
N ARG A 9 -4.81 10.33 30.81
CA ARG A 9 -4.23 10.93 32.02
C ARG A 9 -4.86 10.38 33.29
N GLU A 10 -6.18 10.19 33.33
CA GLU A 10 -6.87 9.59 34.48
C GLU A 10 -6.33 8.19 34.82
N ILE A 11 -6.09 7.35 33.81
CA ILE A 11 -5.61 5.99 34.03
C ILE A 11 -4.13 5.99 34.47
N VAL A 12 -3.29 6.83 33.86
CA VAL A 12 -1.89 6.99 34.29
C VAL A 12 -1.81 7.53 35.72
N ALA A 13 -2.67 8.49 36.07
CA ALA A 13 -2.70 9.11 37.39
C ALA A 13 -3.09 8.17 38.54
N ALA A 14 -3.69 7.02 38.24
CA ALA A 14 -4.00 6.00 39.25
C ALA A 14 -2.73 5.40 39.89
N GLY A 15 -1.65 5.24 39.11
CA GLY A 15 -0.34 4.81 39.60
C GLY A 15 0.61 5.97 39.89
N ALA A 16 0.47 7.10 39.19
CA ALA A 16 1.29 8.29 39.37
C ALA A 16 0.44 9.56 39.60
N PRO A 17 -0.10 9.77 40.83
CA PRO A 17 -0.96 10.90 41.11
C PRO A 17 -0.31 12.26 40.79
N GLY A 18 -1.02 13.10 40.04
CA GLY A 18 -0.54 14.42 39.63
C GLY A 18 0.26 14.45 38.33
N TRP A 19 0.41 13.31 37.63
CA TRP A 19 1.00 13.29 36.30
C TRP A 19 0.15 14.10 35.31
N ASP A 20 0.82 15.02 34.60
CA ASP A 20 0.25 15.89 33.57
C ASP A 20 1.40 16.41 32.70
N VAL A 21 1.18 16.51 31.39
CA VAL A 21 2.19 16.92 30.40
C VAL A 21 1.54 17.72 29.28
N ALA A 22 2.32 18.58 28.62
CA ALA A 22 1.80 19.31 27.47
C ALA A 22 1.50 18.35 26.30
N PRO A 23 0.47 18.61 25.47
CA PRO A 23 0.11 17.73 24.35
C PRO A 23 1.26 17.45 23.38
N ALA A 24 2.08 18.47 23.08
CA ALA A 24 3.25 18.33 22.22
C ALA A 24 4.35 17.43 22.85
N GLU A 25 4.46 17.41 24.18
CA GLU A 25 5.41 16.53 24.87
C GLU A 25 4.97 15.07 24.80
N LEU A 26 3.67 14.83 25.04
CA LEU A 26 3.08 13.50 24.90
C LEU A 26 3.18 12.98 23.47
N GLU A 27 2.93 13.82 22.47
CA GLU A 27 3.13 13.49 21.05
C GLU A 27 4.56 12.98 20.80
N GLN A 28 5.57 13.74 21.25
CA GLN A 28 6.97 13.34 21.08
C GLN A 28 7.33 12.07 21.87
N ALA A 29 6.76 11.87 23.05
CA ALA A 29 6.96 10.64 23.83
C ALA A 29 6.38 9.42 23.10
N LEU A 30 5.15 9.52 22.59
CA LEU A 30 4.48 8.46 21.82
C LEU A 30 5.26 8.12 20.55
N VAL A 31 5.68 9.12 19.78
CA VAL A 31 6.45 8.91 18.53
C VAL A 31 7.79 8.24 18.82
N ARG A 32 8.53 8.69 19.85
CA ARG A 32 9.84 8.12 20.19
C ARG A 32 9.79 6.63 20.54
N ILE A 33 8.71 6.18 21.19
CA ILE A 33 8.56 4.78 21.61
C ILE A 33 7.85 3.90 20.55
N GLY A 34 7.51 4.46 19.39
CA GLY A 34 7.02 3.72 18.22
C GLY A 34 5.55 3.92 17.84
N HIS A 35 4.83 4.87 18.47
CA HIS A 35 3.43 5.15 18.14
C HIS A 35 3.30 6.37 17.23
N GLU A 36 2.86 6.15 15.99
CA GLU A 36 2.59 7.24 15.04
C GLU A 36 1.37 8.06 15.48
N VAL A 37 1.56 9.36 15.64
CA VAL A 37 0.50 10.34 15.92
C VAL A 37 0.12 11.02 14.60
N GLU A 38 -1.02 10.66 14.03
CA GLU A 38 -1.53 11.23 12.77
C GLU A 38 -2.09 12.65 12.95
N GLU A 39 -2.70 12.92 14.11
CA GLU A 39 -3.36 14.18 14.41
C GLU A 39 -3.40 14.42 15.92
N VAL A 40 -3.15 15.66 16.35
CA VAL A 40 -3.41 16.16 17.71
C VAL A 40 -4.49 17.24 17.61
N ALA A 41 -5.72 16.91 17.98
CA ALA A 41 -6.88 17.77 17.85
C ALA A 41 -7.28 18.37 19.22
N THR A 42 -7.02 19.67 19.41
CA THR A 42 -7.54 20.41 20.57
C THR A 42 -9.03 20.71 20.38
N LEU A 43 -9.84 20.52 21.42
CA LEU A 43 -11.25 20.86 21.37
C LEU A 43 -11.44 22.39 21.41
N GLY A 44 -12.48 22.89 20.73
CA GLY A 44 -12.68 24.34 20.60
C GLY A 44 -11.62 25.05 19.74
N PRO A 45 -11.19 26.28 20.05
CA PRO A 45 -11.66 27.12 21.15
C PRO A 45 -13.05 27.71 20.86
N VAL A 46 -13.80 27.99 21.93
CA VAL A 46 -15.01 28.81 21.89
C VAL A 46 -14.81 29.98 22.85
N GLU A 47 -15.14 31.20 22.41
CA GLU A 47 -15.10 32.39 23.25
C GLU A 47 -16.50 32.99 23.40
N GLY A 48 -16.80 33.62 24.54
CA GLY A 48 -18.09 34.27 24.77
C GLY A 48 -19.17 33.36 25.36
N PRO A 49 -20.45 33.77 25.31
CA PRO A 49 -21.56 33.10 26.01
C PRO A 49 -22.00 31.79 25.33
N LEU A 50 -21.26 30.70 25.61
CA LEU A 50 -21.65 29.33 25.28
C LEU A 50 -22.27 28.67 26.51
N THR A 51 -23.56 28.37 26.47
CA THR A 51 -24.30 27.89 27.65
C THR A 51 -25.11 26.63 27.36
N VAL A 52 -25.28 25.79 28.37
CA VAL A 52 -26.30 24.73 28.33
C VAL A 52 -27.68 25.38 28.34
N GLY A 53 -28.56 24.95 27.45
CA GLY A 53 -29.94 25.42 27.37
C GLY A 53 -30.94 24.28 27.42
N ARG A 54 -32.18 24.55 27.82
CA ARG A 54 -33.29 23.60 27.76
C ARG A 54 -34.36 24.10 26.79
N VAL A 55 -34.75 23.25 25.85
CA VAL A 55 -35.82 23.59 24.90
C VAL A 55 -37.17 23.56 25.62
N THR A 56 -37.84 24.70 25.75
CA THR A 56 -39.12 24.84 26.47
C THR A 56 -40.32 24.75 25.53
N ALA A 57 -40.17 25.18 24.28
CA ALA A 57 -41.19 25.06 23.24
C ALA A 57 -40.57 24.97 21.84
N ILE A 58 -41.25 24.27 20.92
CA ILE A 58 -40.88 24.16 19.51
C ILE A 58 -42.10 24.53 18.67
N GLU A 59 -41.94 25.51 17.78
CA GLU A 59 -42.88 25.83 16.71
C GLU A 59 -42.27 25.43 15.36
N GLU A 60 -42.97 24.60 14.58
CA GLU A 60 -42.53 24.24 13.23
C GLU A 60 -42.93 25.32 12.22
N LEU A 61 -41.95 25.94 11.58
CA LEU A 61 -42.16 26.93 10.54
C LEU A 61 -42.41 26.24 9.20
N THR A 62 -43.57 26.49 8.62
CA THR A 62 -43.99 25.93 7.32
C THR A 62 -43.65 26.89 6.16
N GLY A 63 -43.60 26.36 4.93
CA GLY A 63 -43.34 27.16 3.73
C GLY A 63 -41.88 27.21 3.25
N PHE A 64 -40.98 26.42 3.85
CA PHE A 64 -39.58 26.30 3.46
C PHE A 64 -39.25 24.91 2.90
N LYS A 65 -38.14 24.78 2.16
CA LYS A 65 -37.71 23.52 1.54
C LYS A 65 -37.29 22.42 2.55
N LYS A 66 -36.97 22.80 3.78
CA LYS A 66 -36.54 21.90 4.86
C LYS A 66 -37.35 22.22 6.13
N PRO A 67 -37.52 21.27 7.07
CA PRO A 67 -38.11 21.54 8.37
C PRO A 67 -37.27 22.61 9.08
N ILE A 68 -37.91 23.69 9.54
CA ILE A 68 -37.27 24.73 10.33
C ILE A 68 -38.06 24.87 11.63
N ARG A 69 -37.35 24.87 12.76
CA ARG A 69 -37.94 24.95 14.09
C ARG A 69 -37.59 26.29 14.73
N PHE A 70 -38.61 26.99 15.20
CA PHE A 70 -38.47 28.15 16.06
C PHE A 70 -38.61 27.70 17.51
N CYS A 71 -37.51 27.77 18.25
CA CYS A 71 -37.40 27.18 19.58
C CYS A 71 -37.36 28.27 20.63
N HIS A 72 -38.09 28.08 21.73
CA HIS A 72 -37.86 28.80 22.97
C HIS A 72 -36.89 27.98 23.81
N VAL A 73 -35.81 28.62 24.27
CA VAL A 73 -34.71 27.97 24.99
C VAL A 73 -34.45 28.72 26.29
N ASP A 74 -34.65 28.03 27.41
CA ASP A 74 -34.20 28.49 28.72
C ASP A 74 -32.67 28.37 28.79
N VAL A 75 -31.99 29.49 29.01
CA VAL A 75 -30.53 29.59 29.13
C VAL A 75 -30.12 30.12 30.52
N GLY A 76 -31.00 30.03 31.51
CA GLY A 76 -30.71 30.44 32.89
C GLY A 76 -30.84 31.94 33.18
N GLU A 77 -31.34 32.74 32.22
CA GLU A 77 -31.48 34.20 32.35
C GLU A 77 -32.88 34.65 32.84
N GLY A 78 -33.74 33.71 33.26
CA GLY A 78 -35.12 33.99 33.70
C GLY A 78 -36.10 34.36 32.59
N LYS A 79 -35.65 34.42 31.33
CA LYS A 79 -36.48 34.56 30.14
C LYS A 79 -35.91 33.73 29.00
N ASP A 80 -36.79 33.00 28.31
CA ASP A 80 -36.38 32.16 27.18
C ASP A 80 -35.84 33.00 26.02
N ARG A 81 -34.78 32.47 25.38
CA ARG A 81 -34.26 32.98 24.12
C ARG A 81 -34.96 32.32 22.95
N GLU A 82 -35.23 33.10 21.91
CA GLU A 82 -35.83 32.63 20.67
C GLU A 82 -34.71 32.24 19.69
N ILE A 83 -34.61 30.95 19.34
CA ILE A 83 -33.54 30.43 18.49
C ILE A 83 -34.13 29.61 17.33
N VAL A 84 -33.71 29.90 16.11
CA VAL A 84 -34.09 29.12 14.92
C VAL A 84 -33.08 28.00 14.70
N CYS A 85 -33.56 26.76 14.59
CA CYS A 85 -32.75 25.57 14.34
C CYS A 85 -33.35 24.72 13.21
N GLY A 86 -32.51 24.15 12.35
CA GLY A 86 -32.93 23.26 11.28
C GLY A 86 -32.84 21.76 11.63
N ALA A 87 -32.24 21.41 12.77
CA ALA A 87 -32.09 20.02 13.19
C ALA A 87 -33.41 19.46 13.74
N THR A 88 -33.58 18.14 13.63
CA THR A 88 -34.82 17.46 14.04
C THR A 88 -34.62 16.40 15.12
N ASN A 89 -33.37 16.14 15.54
CA ASN A 89 -32.98 15.10 16.49
C ASN A 89 -33.18 15.47 17.98
N PHE A 90 -34.03 16.47 18.27
CA PHE A 90 -34.32 16.92 19.62
C PHE A 90 -35.81 17.23 19.80
N ALA A 91 -36.25 17.24 21.06
CA ALA A 91 -37.63 17.49 21.49
C ALA A 91 -37.67 18.52 22.64
N VAL A 92 -38.88 19.00 22.96
CA VAL A 92 -39.13 19.82 24.14
C VAL A 92 -38.66 19.07 25.40
N GLY A 93 -37.98 19.78 26.29
CA GLY A 93 -37.37 19.25 27.51
C GLY A 93 -35.91 18.82 27.36
N ASN A 94 -35.40 18.65 26.14
CA ASN A 94 -33.99 18.27 25.94
C ASN A 94 -33.02 19.38 26.34
N LEU A 95 -31.89 18.96 26.91
CA LEU A 95 -30.73 19.81 27.14
C LEU A 95 -29.90 19.89 25.84
N ILE A 96 -29.53 21.10 25.46
CA ILE A 96 -28.77 21.42 24.25
C ILE A 96 -27.65 22.39 24.58
N VAL A 97 -26.78 22.66 23.62
CA VAL A 97 -25.74 23.70 23.74
C VAL A 97 -26.13 24.89 22.88
N ALA A 98 -26.29 26.06 23.49
CA ALA A 98 -26.64 27.31 22.82
C ALA A 98 -25.41 28.23 22.74
N ALA A 99 -25.06 28.65 21.54
CA ALA A 99 -24.14 29.75 21.32
C ALA A 99 -24.95 31.04 21.16
N LEU A 100 -24.82 31.94 22.13
CA LEU A 100 -25.58 33.20 22.19
C LEU A 100 -24.86 34.34 21.45
N PRO A 101 -25.52 35.47 21.18
CA PRO A 101 -24.87 36.63 20.56
C PRO A 101 -23.64 37.09 21.36
N GLY A 102 -22.51 37.24 20.66
CA GLY A 102 -21.20 37.50 21.26
C GLY A 102 -20.29 36.27 21.33
N THR A 103 -20.82 35.06 21.09
CA THR A 103 -20.00 33.84 21.03
C THR A 103 -19.21 33.77 19.73
N THR A 104 -17.98 33.28 19.78
CA THR A 104 -17.17 32.95 18.61
C THR A 104 -16.89 31.45 18.64
N LEU A 105 -17.43 30.73 17.65
CA LEU A 105 -17.22 29.29 17.47
C LEU A 105 -15.91 29.02 16.70
N PRO A 106 -15.37 27.78 16.73
CA PRO A 106 -14.24 27.35 15.92
C PRO A 106 -14.34 27.81 14.46
N GLY A 107 -13.22 28.29 13.93
CA GLY A 107 -13.16 28.90 12.59
C GLY A 107 -13.53 30.39 12.53
N ASP A 108 -13.45 31.11 13.66
CA ASP A 108 -13.77 32.55 13.80
C ASP A 108 -15.23 32.88 13.41
N PHE A 109 -16.15 31.97 13.72
CA PHE A 109 -17.57 32.15 13.40
C PHE A 109 -18.30 32.89 14.53
N LYS A 110 -18.49 34.21 14.31
CA LYS A 110 -19.12 35.11 15.30
C LYS A 110 -20.64 35.03 15.27
N ILE A 111 -21.23 34.78 16.44
CA ILE A 111 -22.67 34.70 16.65
C ILE A 111 -23.24 36.09 16.92
N ALA A 112 -24.27 36.44 16.16
CA ALA A 112 -25.06 37.65 16.36
C ALA A 112 -26.56 37.34 16.26
N ALA A 113 -27.38 38.18 16.90
CA ALA A 113 -28.81 38.13 16.73
C ALA A 113 -29.16 38.50 15.28
N ARG A 114 -29.83 37.58 14.57
CA ARG A 114 -30.18 37.78 13.15
C ARG A 114 -31.62 37.41 12.88
N LYS A 115 -32.22 38.07 11.89
CA LYS A 115 -33.52 37.67 11.38
C LYS A 115 -33.35 36.58 10.33
N THR A 116 -33.92 35.40 10.57
CA THR A 116 -33.86 34.26 9.66
C THR A 116 -35.19 33.54 9.64
N TYR A 117 -35.60 33.03 8.48
CA TYR A 117 -36.90 32.34 8.29
C TYR A 117 -38.11 33.12 8.84
N GLY A 118 -38.07 34.45 8.78
CA GLY A 118 -39.16 35.32 9.24
C GLY A 118 -39.16 35.62 10.75
N ARG A 119 -38.29 35.00 11.55
CA ARG A 119 -38.17 35.17 13.01
C ARG A 119 -36.82 35.78 13.39
N ASN A 120 -36.73 36.41 14.56
CA ASN A 120 -35.43 36.76 15.14
C ASN A 120 -34.85 35.51 15.82
N SER A 121 -33.55 35.28 15.64
CA SER A 121 -32.81 34.19 16.27
C SER A 121 -31.67 34.78 17.09
N ASP A 122 -31.81 34.72 18.41
CA ASP A 122 -30.82 35.20 19.39
C ASP A 122 -29.78 34.12 19.66
N GLY A 123 -29.06 33.73 18.60
CA GLY A 123 -28.02 32.71 18.67
C GLY A 123 -28.31 31.50 17.78
N MET A 124 -27.70 30.37 18.13
CA MET A 124 -27.87 29.08 17.47
C MET A 124 -27.73 27.91 18.46
N ILE A 125 -28.34 26.77 18.14
CA ILE A 125 -28.12 25.51 18.83
C ILE A 125 -27.01 24.77 18.10
N CYS A 126 -25.99 24.32 18.83
CA CYS A 126 -24.76 23.79 18.26
C CYS A 126 -24.78 22.26 18.08
N SER A 127 -24.18 21.80 17.00
CA SER A 127 -23.74 20.42 16.78
C SER A 127 -22.38 20.14 17.41
N ALA A 128 -22.00 18.86 17.53
CA ALA A 128 -20.67 18.48 18.00
C ALA A 128 -19.56 18.98 17.05
N ALA A 129 -19.81 18.99 15.74
CA ALA A 129 -18.87 19.48 14.74
C ALA A 129 -18.63 20.99 14.83
N GLU A 130 -19.69 21.79 15.01
CA GLU A 130 -19.58 23.24 15.18
C GLU A 130 -18.80 23.63 16.45
N LEU A 131 -18.75 22.74 17.45
CA LEU A 131 -17.99 22.91 18.69
C LEU A 131 -16.57 22.34 18.60
N GLY A 132 -16.18 21.72 17.48
CA GLY A 132 -14.88 21.07 17.31
C GLY A 132 -14.73 19.77 18.11
N MET A 133 -15.83 19.11 18.50
CA MET A 133 -15.83 17.90 19.34
C MET A 133 -15.89 16.58 18.56
N GLY A 134 -16.26 16.60 17.27
CA GLY A 134 -16.38 15.38 16.46
C GLY A 134 -16.89 15.66 15.05
N ALA A 135 -16.93 14.62 14.22
CA ALA A 135 -17.27 14.75 12.79
C ALA A 135 -18.79 14.70 12.47
N ASP A 136 -19.64 14.42 13.48
CA ASP A 136 -21.09 14.29 13.26
C ASP A 136 -21.76 15.65 13.04
N HIS A 137 -22.45 15.76 11.91
CA HIS A 137 -23.22 16.93 11.46
C HIS A 137 -24.67 16.57 11.12
N SER A 138 -25.13 15.36 11.47
CA SER A 138 -26.49 14.89 11.19
C SER A 138 -27.57 15.60 12.01
N GLY A 139 -27.19 16.27 13.10
CA GLY A 139 -28.06 17.01 13.99
C GLY A 139 -27.29 17.85 15.01
N ILE A 140 -28.00 18.39 16.00
CA ILE A 140 -27.40 19.14 17.12
C ILE A 140 -26.93 18.19 18.24
N LEU A 141 -26.09 18.69 19.14
CA LEU A 141 -25.72 17.98 20.36
C LEU A 141 -26.89 18.03 21.37
N VAL A 142 -27.35 16.85 21.79
CA VAL A 142 -28.35 16.69 22.85
C VAL A 142 -27.68 16.07 24.06
N LEU A 143 -27.67 16.77 25.19
CA LEU A 143 -27.08 16.28 26.42
C LEU A 143 -28.08 15.38 27.17
N PRO A 144 -27.61 14.30 27.82
CA PRO A 144 -28.44 13.46 28.66
C PRO A 144 -29.16 14.28 29.74
N PRO A 145 -30.40 13.94 30.12
CA PRO A 145 -31.11 14.59 31.22
C PRO A 145 -30.27 14.61 32.51
N GLY A 146 -30.29 15.73 33.23
CA GLY A 146 -29.54 15.88 34.49
C GLY A 146 -28.04 16.13 34.34
N THR A 147 -27.52 16.28 33.11
CA THR A 147 -26.10 16.58 32.88
C THR A 147 -25.68 17.92 33.50
N ALA A 148 -26.48 18.95 33.32
CA ALA A 148 -26.27 20.29 33.87
C ALA A 148 -27.58 21.09 33.90
N ASP A 149 -27.61 22.16 34.67
CA ASP A 149 -28.72 23.11 34.69
C ASP A 149 -28.64 24.10 33.52
N PRO A 150 -29.78 24.61 33.01
CA PRO A 150 -29.80 25.70 32.04
C PRO A 150 -28.99 26.92 32.55
N GLY A 151 -28.15 27.47 31.68
CA GLY A 151 -27.22 28.57 31.99
C GLY A 151 -25.85 28.14 32.50
N ALA A 152 -25.61 26.84 32.74
CA ALA A 152 -24.26 26.34 33.01
C ALA A 152 -23.32 26.64 31.84
N ASP A 153 -22.04 26.94 32.15
CA ASP A 153 -21.00 27.11 31.14
C ASP A 153 -20.82 25.82 30.34
N ALA A 154 -21.17 25.86 29.06
CA ALA A 154 -21.10 24.68 28.22
C ALA A 154 -19.65 24.29 27.94
N ALA A 155 -18.69 25.21 27.93
CA ALA A 155 -17.29 24.86 27.68
C ALA A 155 -16.75 23.93 28.78
N ALA A 156 -17.06 24.24 30.04
CA ALA A 156 -16.72 23.41 31.20
C ALA A 156 -17.48 22.07 31.21
N VAL A 157 -18.80 22.08 30.95
CA VAL A 157 -19.61 20.85 30.91
C VAL A 157 -19.15 19.90 29.80
N LEU A 158 -18.80 20.44 28.64
CA LEU A 158 -18.31 19.68 27.50
C LEU A 158 -16.84 19.30 27.62
N GLY A 159 -16.08 19.93 28.52
CA GLY A 159 -14.63 19.75 28.67
C GLY A 159 -13.88 20.13 27.39
N LEU A 160 -14.09 21.35 26.89
CA LEU A 160 -13.46 21.84 25.65
C LEU A 160 -11.96 22.17 25.81
N ASP A 161 -11.39 21.98 26.99
CA ASP A 161 -9.95 22.10 27.27
C ASP A 161 -9.16 20.81 26.98
N ASP A 162 -9.85 19.75 26.56
CA ASP A 162 -9.26 18.45 26.26
C ASP A 162 -8.61 18.40 24.87
N VAL A 163 -7.79 17.36 24.68
CA VAL A 163 -7.08 17.11 23.42
C VAL A 163 -7.30 15.66 23.01
N VAL A 164 -7.59 15.43 21.73
CA VAL A 164 -7.73 14.09 21.17
C VAL A 164 -6.50 13.75 20.35
N PHE A 165 -5.83 12.66 20.72
CA PHE A 165 -4.75 12.07 19.96
C PHE A 165 -5.31 11.05 18.98
N HIS A 166 -4.97 11.18 17.70
CA HIS A 166 -5.30 10.20 16.67
C HIS A 166 -4.05 9.39 16.30
N LEU A 167 -4.06 8.09 16.60
CA LEU A 167 -2.90 7.22 16.48
C LEU A 167 -3.07 6.16 15.38
N ALA A 168 -2.01 5.94 14.60
CA ALA A 168 -1.89 4.81 13.69
C ALA A 168 -1.13 3.66 14.39
N ILE A 169 -1.88 2.82 15.12
CA ILE A 169 -1.28 1.68 15.83
C ILE A 169 -0.82 0.62 14.82
N THR A 170 0.44 0.18 14.94
CA THR A 170 1.02 -0.89 14.13
C THR A 170 0.39 -2.26 14.48
N PRO A 171 0.38 -3.24 13.55
CA PRO A 171 -0.35 -4.50 13.74
C PRO A 171 0.21 -5.41 14.84
N ASP A 172 1.49 -5.27 15.20
CA ASP A 172 2.16 -5.98 16.31
C ASP A 172 1.71 -5.49 17.70
N ARG A 173 1.19 -4.25 17.80
CA ARG A 173 0.82 -3.62 19.08
C ARG A 173 -0.68 -3.61 19.32
N GLY A 174 -1.34 -4.76 19.11
CA GLY A 174 -2.79 -4.92 19.33
C GLY A 174 -3.26 -4.42 20.70
N TYR A 175 -2.47 -4.67 21.75
CA TYR A 175 -2.75 -4.21 23.13
C TYR A 175 -2.84 -2.68 23.26
N CYS A 176 -2.14 -1.92 22.40
CA CYS A 176 -2.19 -0.45 22.36
C CYS A 176 -3.45 0.10 21.69
N MET A 177 -4.35 -0.75 21.17
CA MET A 177 -5.68 -0.32 20.72
C MET A 177 -6.65 -0.09 21.89
N SER A 178 -6.15 0.38 23.03
CA SER A 178 -6.90 0.63 24.25
C SER A 178 -6.22 1.67 25.12
N LEU A 179 -7.01 2.31 25.98
CA LEU A 179 -6.49 3.20 27.01
C LEU A 179 -5.58 2.45 27.99
N ARG A 180 -5.91 1.20 28.35
CA ARG A 180 -5.06 0.31 29.16
C ARG A 180 -3.65 0.16 28.57
N GLY A 181 -3.55 -0.17 27.28
CA GLY A 181 -2.27 -0.38 26.62
C GLY A 181 -1.46 0.91 26.48
N LEU A 182 -2.10 1.99 26.02
CA LEU A 182 -1.42 3.27 25.85
C LEU A 182 -0.99 3.89 27.18
N ALA A 183 -1.80 3.79 28.23
CA ALA A 183 -1.43 4.26 29.56
C ALA A 183 -0.22 3.47 30.11
N ARG A 184 -0.15 2.16 29.86
CA ARG A 184 1.01 1.35 30.21
C ARG A 184 2.26 1.80 29.46
N GLU A 185 2.16 2.06 28.16
CA GLU A 185 3.28 2.55 27.34
C GLU A 185 3.76 3.93 27.80
N VAL A 186 2.83 4.84 28.14
CA VAL A 186 3.16 6.14 28.73
C VAL A 186 3.86 5.96 30.07
N ALA A 187 3.38 5.06 30.93
CA ALA A 187 4.05 4.76 32.19
C ALA A 187 5.46 4.20 31.98
N CYS A 188 5.68 3.34 30.97
CA CYS A 188 7.01 2.84 30.62
C CYS A 188 7.93 3.98 30.15
N ALA A 189 7.44 4.84 29.26
CA ALA A 189 8.22 5.94 28.69
C ALA A 189 8.62 7.00 29.72
N TYR A 190 7.78 7.24 30.72
CA TYR A 190 7.99 8.22 31.78
C TYR A 190 8.53 7.62 33.09
N ASP A 191 8.87 6.32 33.11
CA ASP A 191 9.35 5.60 34.30
C ASP A 191 8.40 5.73 35.52
N LEU A 192 7.10 5.55 35.30
CA LEU A 192 6.04 5.68 36.30
C LEU A 192 5.56 4.32 36.83
N ASP A 193 5.06 4.31 38.06
CA ASP A 193 4.25 3.21 38.55
C ASP A 193 2.92 3.13 37.77
N PHE A 194 2.52 1.92 37.39
CA PHE A 194 1.31 1.68 36.62
C PHE A 194 0.33 0.78 37.38
N VAL A 195 -0.91 1.24 37.51
CA VAL A 195 -2.01 0.45 38.06
C VAL A 195 -2.85 -0.04 36.87
N ASP A 196 -2.86 -1.35 36.63
CA ASP A 196 -3.60 -1.92 35.51
C ASP A 196 -5.12 -1.81 35.75
N PRO A 197 -5.86 -1.05 34.91
CA PRO A 197 -7.31 -0.88 35.08
C PRO A 197 -8.08 -2.20 34.99
N ALA A 198 -7.54 -3.24 34.35
CA ALA A 198 -8.17 -4.56 34.30
C ALA A 198 -8.00 -5.36 35.62
N GLN A 199 -6.95 -5.08 36.41
CA GLN A 199 -6.67 -5.83 37.65
C GLN A 199 -7.38 -5.26 38.87
N VAL A 200 -7.80 -3.99 38.82
CA VAL A 200 -8.56 -3.35 39.92
C VAL A 200 -10.07 -3.56 39.81
N VAL A 201 -10.54 -4.23 38.76
CA VAL A 201 -11.95 -4.62 38.63
C VAL A 201 -12.30 -5.59 39.75
N LYS A 202 -13.36 -5.29 40.51
CA LYS A 202 -13.86 -6.17 41.56
C LYS A 202 -14.50 -7.40 40.93
N PRO A 203 -14.06 -8.63 41.25
CA PRO A 203 -14.70 -9.84 40.75
C PRO A 203 -16.15 -9.94 41.22
N LEU A 204 -17.04 -10.39 40.34
CA LEU A 204 -18.43 -10.68 40.67
C LEU A 204 -18.63 -12.14 41.14
N PRO A 205 -19.72 -12.45 41.85
CA PRO A 205 -20.04 -13.82 42.24
C PRO A 205 -20.15 -14.76 41.03
N VAL A 206 -19.82 -16.04 41.25
CA VAL A 206 -19.89 -17.11 40.25
C VAL A 206 -20.71 -18.26 40.83
N ASN A 207 -22.00 -18.29 40.50
CA ASN A 207 -22.96 -19.29 40.96
C ASN A 207 -23.68 -19.93 39.76
N GLY A 208 -23.10 -21.01 39.23
CA GLY A 208 -23.66 -21.78 38.13
C GLY A 208 -23.41 -21.18 36.74
N GLU A 209 -23.91 -21.87 35.71
CA GLU A 209 -23.77 -21.50 34.32
C GLU A 209 -24.72 -20.34 33.95
N ALA A 210 -24.21 -19.33 33.23
CA ALA A 210 -25.03 -18.21 32.77
C ALA A 210 -25.98 -18.61 31.63
N TRP A 211 -25.45 -19.39 30.69
CA TRP A 211 -26.15 -19.85 29.50
C TRP A 211 -25.47 -21.10 28.91
N PRO A 212 -26.22 -22.09 28.40
CA PRO A 212 -25.65 -23.27 27.74
C PRO A 212 -24.83 -22.89 26.52
N LEU A 213 -23.59 -23.38 26.46
CA LEU A 213 -22.63 -23.09 25.38
C LEU A 213 -21.94 -24.35 24.88
N THR A 214 -21.89 -24.49 23.56
CA THR A 214 -21.05 -25.49 22.88
C THR A 214 -20.05 -24.79 21.96
N VAL A 215 -18.79 -25.18 22.03
CA VAL A 215 -17.72 -24.61 21.18
C VAL A 215 -17.12 -25.72 20.35
N GLN A 216 -17.23 -25.62 19.03
CA GLN A 216 -16.68 -26.60 18.12
C GLN A 216 -15.15 -26.54 18.11
N PRO A 217 -14.44 -27.68 18.26
CA PRO A 217 -12.99 -27.74 18.10
C PRO A 217 -12.53 -27.24 16.73
N GLY A 218 -11.35 -26.63 16.67
CA GLY A 218 -10.75 -26.16 15.42
C GLY A 218 -11.19 -24.76 14.96
N THR A 219 -12.22 -24.16 15.58
CA THR A 219 -12.62 -22.76 15.33
C THR A 219 -11.56 -21.74 15.80
N GLY A 220 -10.64 -22.17 16.67
CA GLY A 220 -9.55 -21.33 17.19
C GLY A 220 -9.98 -20.35 18.28
N VAL A 221 -11.23 -20.41 18.75
CA VAL A 221 -11.66 -19.67 19.95
C VAL A 221 -10.80 -20.09 21.14
N ARG A 222 -10.27 -19.12 21.88
CA ARG A 222 -9.42 -19.37 23.06
C ARG A 222 -10.17 -19.26 24.38
N ARG A 223 -11.12 -18.33 24.46
CA ARG A 223 -11.96 -18.10 25.64
C ARG A 223 -13.32 -17.56 25.20
N PHE A 224 -14.38 -17.94 25.89
CA PHE A 224 -15.73 -17.47 25.61
C PHE A 224 -16.53 -17.37 26.92
N ALA A 225 -16.78 -16.14 27.37
CA ALA A 225 -17.47 -15.87 28.61
C ALA A 225 -18.81 -15.14 28.42
N LEU A 226 -19.80 -15.50 29.23
CA LEU A 226 -21.16 -14.96 29.21
C LEU A 226 -21.64 -14.61 30.62
N ARG A 227 -22.24 -13.42 30.79
CA ARG A 227 -22.89 -13.00 32.04
C ARG A 227 -24.17 -12.20 31.76
N PRO A 228 -25.30 -12.50 32.44
CA PRO A 228 -26.53 -11.74 32.25
C PRO A 228 -26.64 -10.51 33.16
N VAL A 229 -27.30 -9.46 32.65
CA VAL A 229 -27.84 -8.34 33.42
C VAL A 229 -29.33 -8.25 33.13
N THR A 230 -30.16 -8.39 34.17
CA THR A 230 -31.62 -8.51 34.02
C THR A 230 -32.35 -7.29 34.55
N GLY A 231 -33.49 -6.97 33.94
CA GLY A 231 -34.36 -5.86 34.35
C GLY A 231 -33.74 -4.48 34.16
N ILE A 232 -32.92 -4.26 33.12
CA ILE A 232 -32.46 -2.92 32.75
C ILE A 232 -33.63 -2.07 32.26
N ASP A 233 -33.58 -0.76 32.53
CA ASP A 233 -34.50 0.22 31.96
C ASP A 233 -34.14 0.49 30.49
N PRO A 234 -35.00 0.09 29.53
CA PRO A 234 -34.72 0.30 28.10
C PRO A 234 -34.79 1.78 27.69
N ALA A 235 -35.38 2.66 28.52
CA ALA A 235 -35.44 4.10 28.28
C ALA A 235 -34.25 4.87 28.88
N ALA A 236 -33.40 4.20 29.67
CA ALA A 236 -32.20 4.82 30.22
C ALA A 236 -31.24 5.24 29.09
N VAL A 237 -30.53 6.33 29.32
CA VAL A 237 -29.48 6.83 28.42
C VAL A 237 -28.16 6.86 29.15
N SER A 238 -27.06 6.65 28.42
CA SER A 238 -25.73 6.72 29.00
C SER A 238 -25.45 8.12 29.58
N PRO A 239 -24.76 8.22 30.73
CA PRO A 239 -24.42 9.51 31.32
C PRO A 239 -23.44 10.28 30.42
N TRP A 240 -23.43 11.61 30.53
CA TRP A 240 -22.65 12.47 29.63
C TRP A 240 -21.16 12.13 29.59
N TRP A 241 -20.53 11.84 30.73
CA TRP A 241 -19.11 11.52 30.76
C TRP A 241 -18.75 10.30 29.90
N LEU A 242 -19.65 9.31 29.82
CA LEU A 242 -19.46 8.11 29.00
C LEU A 242 -19.69 8.44 27.53
N GLN A 243 -20.80 9.12 27.21
CA GLN A 243 -21.10 9.54 25.83
C GLN A 243 -20.00 10.44 25.26
N ARG A 244 -19.47 11.36 26.07
CA ARG A 244 -18.35 12.23 25.71
C ARG A 244 -17.11 11.43 25.37
N ARG A 245 -16.71 10.46 26.21
CA ARG A 245 -15.55 9.60 25.95
C ARG A 245 -15.71 8.79 24.67
N LEU A 246 -16.89 8.23 24.43
CA LEU A 246 -17.19 7.54 23.17
C LEU A 246 -17.08 8.49 21.97
N LEU A 247 -17.71 9.67 22.04
CA LEU A 247 -17.73 10.66 20.98
C LEU A 247 -16.31 11.09 20.58
N LEU A 248 -15.48 11.43 21.56
CA LEU A 248 -14.10 11.84 21.33
C LEU A 248 -13.22 10.70 20.78
N SER A 249 -13.57 9.45 21.09
CA SER A 249 -12.95 8.26 20.50
C SER A 249 -13.55 7.85 19.14
N GLY A 250 -14.51 8.63 18.60
CA GLY A 250 -15.11 8.41 17.28
C GLY A 250 -16.32 7.45 17.27
N ILE A 251 -16.89 7.12 18.44
CA ILE A 251 -18.04 6.23 18.58
C ILE A 251 -19.28 7.06 18.97
N ARG A 252 -20.38 6.90 18.23
CA ARG A 252 -21.66 7.51 18.61
C ARG A 252 -22.38 6.64 19.63
N ALA A 253 -22.86 7.27 20.71
CA ALA A 253 -23.68 6.61 21.71
C ALA A 253 -25.09 6.29 21.16
N THR A 254 -25.68 5.18 21.59
CA THR A 254 -27.01 4.71 21.16
C THR A 254 -27.86 4.29 22.36
N SER A 255 -27.42 3.29 23.12
CA SER A 255 -28.10 2.78 24.32
C SER A 255 -27.09 2.28 25.34
N PRO A 256 -27.41 2.28 26.65
CA PRO A 256 -26.48 1.82 27.69
C PRO A 256 -25.86 0.44 27.42
N ALA A 257 -26.63 -0.51 26.88
CA ALA A 257 -26.13 -1.85 26.59
C ALA A 257 -25.04 -1.88 25.50
N VAL A 258 -25.12 -1.02 24.49
CA VAL A 258 -24.14 -0.91 23.40
C VAL A 258 -23.01 0.06 23.79
N ASP A 259 -23.34 1.13 24.49
CA ASP A 259 -22.39 2.16 24.89
C ASP A 259 -21.37 1.63 25.89
N VAL A 260 -21.81 0.82 26.86
CA VAL A 260 -20.93 0.23 27.86
C VAL A 260 -19.99 -0.81 27.24
N THR A 261 -20.45 -1.60 26.27
CA THR A 261 -19.57 -2.55 25.57
C THR A 261 -18.50 -1.85 24.75
N ASN A 262 -18.86 -0.79 24.02
CA ASN A 262 -17.90 0.07 23.32
C ASN A 262 -16.93 0.78 24.26
N TYR A 263 -17.43 1.26 25.40
CA TYR A 263 -16.63 1.95 26.40
C TYR A 263 -15.57 1.01 26.99
N VAL A 264 -15.95 -0.21 27.42
CA VAL A 264 -15.01 -1.20 27.97
C VAL A 264 -14.02 -1.69 26.92
N MET A 265 -14.42 -1.81 25.66
CA MET A 265 -13.51 -2.11 24.56
C MET A 265 -12.42 -1.03 24.40
N LEU A 266 -12.78 0.25 24.50
CA LEU A 266 -11.81 1.34 24.47
C LEU A 266 -10.95 1.39 25.74
N GLU A 267 -11.56 1.17 26.90
CA GLU A 267 -10.89 1.19 28.22
C GLU A 267 -9.82 0.09 28.31
N LEU A 268 -10.19 -1.17 27.99
CA LEU A 268 -9.38 -2.36 28.28
C LEU A 268 -8.84 -3.08 27.04
N GLY A 269 -9.35 -2.77 25.84
CA GLY A 269 -8.94 -3.39 24.59
C GLY A 269 -9.61 -4.72 24.28
N HIS A 270 -10.51 -5.20 25.15
CA HIS A 270 -11.28 -6.41 24.92
C HIS A 270 -12.65 -6.06 24.32
N PRO A 271 -12.92 -6.39 23.04
CA PRO A 271 -14.24 -6.19 22.48
C PRO A 271 -15.30 -6.96 23.25
N MET A 272 -16.48 -6.37 23.35
CA MET A 272 -17.63 -6.90 24.08
C MET A 272 -18.86 -6.85 23.18
N HIS A 273 -19.81 -7.75 23.39
CA HIS A 273 -21.09 -7.69 22.72
C HIS A 273 -22.26 -7.89 23.69
N ALA A 274 -23.43 -7.36 23.34
CA ALA A 274 -24.63 -7.42 24.15
C ALA A 274 -25.76 -8.01 23.31
N HIS A 275 -26.28 -9.14 23.76
CA HIS A 275 -27.44 -9.80 23.16
C HIS A 275 -28.70 -9.52 23.98
N ASP A 276 -29.83 -9.32 23.31
CA ASP A 276 -31.13 -9.43 23.97
C ASP A 276 -31.39 -10.89 24.32
N ARG A 277 -31.32 -11.18 25.62
CA ARG A 277 -31.43 -12.54 26.17
C ARG A 277 -32.77 -13.17 25.86
N LYS A 278 -33.86 -12.39 25.75
CA LYS A 278 -35.20 -12.91 25.46
C LYS A 278 -35.36 -13.36 24.00
N ARG A 279 -34.45 -12.93 23.12
CA ARG A 279 -34.48 -13.25 21.69
C ARG A 279 -33.62 -14.45 21.33
N ILE A 280 -32.83 -14.96 22.27
CA ILE A 280 -32.04 -16.18 22.11
C ILE A 280 -32.94 -17.40 22.25
N THR A 281 -32.89 -18.32 21.29
CA THR A 281 -33.64 -19.59 21.34
C THR A 281 -32.70 -20.76 21.58
N GLY A 282 -32.80 -21.37 22.77
CA GLY A 282 -32.03 -22.57 23.11
C GLY A 282 -30.59 -22.28 23.51
N SER A 283 -29.66 -23.10 23.02
CA SER A 283 -28.23 -23.04 23.40
C SER A 283 -27.40 -22.20 22.45
N PHE A 284 -26.30 -21.61 22.92
CA PHE A 284 -25.31 -21.04 22.01
C PHE A 284 -24.37 -22.12 21.47
N GLY A 285 -24.12 -22.05 20.16
CA GLY A 285 -23.14 -22.86 19.45
C GLY A 285 -22.14 -21.97 18.74
N VAL A 286 -20.85 -22.19 19.00
CA VAL A 286 -19.75 -21.61 18.22
C VAL A 286 -19.29 -22.65 17.21
N ARG A 287 -19.49 -22.37 15.92
CA ARG A 287 -19.20 -23.30 14.83
C ARG A 287 -18.75 -22.58 13.56
N PHE A 288 -18.21 -23.34 12.62
CA PHE A 288 -18.00 -22.84 11.27
C PHE A 288 -19.32 -22.63 10.51
N ALA A 289 -19.33 -21.68 9.59
CA ALA A 289 -20.41 -21.53 8.63
C ALA A 289 -20.49 -22.74 7.67
N ARG A 290 -21.69 -23.00 7.15
CA ARG A 290 -21.91 -24.00 6.10
C ARG A 290 -21.75 -23.37 4.71
N PRO A 291 -21.39 -24.14 3.67
CA PRO A 291 -21.34 -23.64 2.31
C PRO A 291 -22.67 -22.98 1.89
N GLY A 292 -22.60 -21.72 1.45
CA GLY A 292 -23.77 -20.95 1.01
C GLY A 292 -24.64 -20.37 2.12
N GLU A 293 -24.23 -20.49 3.40
CA GLU A 293 -24.94 -19.90 4.53
C GLU A 293 -24.91 -18.36 4.45
N THR A 294 -25.99 -17.71 4.87
CA THR A 294 -26.12 -16.25 4.92
C THR A 294 -26.53 -15.78 6.30
N VAL A 295 -26.20 -14.53 6.61
CA VAL A 295 -26.60 -13.86 7.85
C VAL A 295 -26.91 -12.40 7.57
N VAL A 296 -27.93 -11.84 8.23
CA VAL A 296 -28.21 -10.41 8.24
C VAL A 296 -27.53 -9.79 9.46
N THR A 297 -26.55 -8.92 9.23
CA THR A 297 -25.84 -8.20 10.29
C THR A 297 -26.65 -7.03 10.85
N LEU A 298 -26.20 -6.41 11.95
CA LEU A 298 -26.91 -5.30 12.64
C LEU A 298 -27.13 -4.05 11.77
N ASP A 299 -26.45 -3.96 10.62
CA ASP A 299 -26.64 -2.90 9.62
C ASP A 299 -27.70 -3.24 8.56
N ASP A 300 -28.49 -4.29 8.79
CA ASP A 300 -29.53 -4.83 7.90
C ASP A 300 -29.01 -5.28 6.52
N ILE A 301 -27.71 -5.59 6.41
CA ILE A 301 -27.10 -6.11 5.17
C ILE A 301 -26.98 -7.64 5.25
N GLU A 302 -27.46 -8.33 4.23
CA GLU A 302 -27.23 -9.76 4.06
C GLU A 302 -25.79 -10.04 3.63
N ARG A 303 -25.11 -10.91 4.37
CA ARG A 303 -23.72 -11.32 4.15
C ARG A 303 -23.66 -12.78 3.70
N LYS A 304 -22.92 -13.04 2.63
CA LYS A 304 -22.60 -14.40 2.17
C LYS A 304 -21.37 -14.93 2.91
N LEU A 305 -21.53 -16.05 3.60
CA LEU A 305 -20.49 -16.64 4.43
C LEU A 305 -19.69 -17.70 3.68
N GLU A 306 -18.48 -17.96 4.17
CA GLU A 306 -17.60 -19.03 3.73
C GLU A 306 -17.35 -20.04 4.85
N PRO A 307 -17.04 -21.32 4.54
CA PRO A 307 -16.83 -22.35 5.57
C PRO A 307 -15.69 -22.09 6.57
N ALA A 308 -14.85 -21.08 6.32
CA ALA A 308 -13.81 -20.65 7.23
C ALA A 308 -14.28 -19.58 8.24
N ASP A 309 -15.45 -18.98 8.02
CA ASP A 309 -16.03 -18.00 8.94
C ASP A 309 -16.54 -18.70 10.20
N VAL A 310 -16.23 -18.14 11.36
CA VAL A 310 -16.72 -18.62 12.65
C VAL A 310 -17.96 -17.85 13.04
N LEU A 311 -19.01 -18.55 13.44
CA LEU A 311 -20.30 -17.99 13.80
C LEU A 311 -20.63 -18.31 15.26
N ILE A 312 -21.42 -17.43 15.87
CA ILE A 312 -22.26 -17.78 17.01
C ILE A 312 -23.66 -18.01 16.47
N VAL A 313 -24.27 -19.13 16.84
CA VAL A 313 -25.64 -19.50 16.45
C VAL A 313 -26.43 -19.93 17.68
N ASP A 314 -27.74 -19.81 17.58
CA ASP A 314 -28.67 -20.47 18.47
C ASP A 314 -29.44 -21.57 17.72
N ASP A 315 -30.49 -22.14 18.32
CA ASP A 315 -31.27 -23.23 17.70
C ASP A 315 -32.03 -22.79 16.43
N THR A 316 -32.18 -21.48 16.21
CA THR A 316 -33.01 -20.89 15.17
C THR A 316 -32.24 -20.09 14.12
N ALA A 317 -31.20 -19.36 14.52
CA ALA A 317 -30.55 -18.37 13.68
C ALA A 317 -29.08 -18.14 14.06
N THR A 318 -28.36 -17.45 13.18
CA THR A 318 -27.04 -16.88 13.50
C THR A 318 -27.23 -15.66 14.39
N THR A 319 -26.43 -15.55 15.45
CA THR A 319 -26.46 -14.46 16.43
C THR A 319 -25.29 -13.50 16.26
N ALA A 320 -24.15 -13.98 15.72
CA ALA A 320 -23.03 -13.13 15.34
C ALA A 320 -22.11 -13.81 14.31
N ILE A 321 -21.41 -12.98 13.52
CA ILE A 321 -20.16 -13.36 12.88
C ILE A 321 -19.05 -13.13 13.91
N GLY A 322 -18.46 -14.22 14.42
CA GLY A 322 -17.56 -14.21 15.57
C GLY A 322 -16.39 -13.25 15.40
N GLY A 323 -16.27 -12.30 16.33
CA GLY A 323 -15.20 -11.29 16.33
C GLY A 323 -15.32 -10.20 15.28
N VAL A 324 -16.36 -10.22 14.43
CA VAL A 324 -16.56 -9.23 13.36
C VAL A 324 -17.75 -8.33 13.67
N MET A 325 -18.96 -8.90 13.77
CA MET A 325 -20.19 -8.13 13.97
C MET A 325 -21.33 -9.03 14.47
N GLY A 326 -22.19 -8.49 15.35
CA GLY A 326 -23.44 -9.15 15.73
C GLY A 326 -24.43 -9.28 14.58
N ALA A 327 -25.45 -10.13 14.77
CA ALA A 327 -26.56 -10.31 13.84
C ALA A 327 -27.86 -9.67 14.38
N ALA A 328 -28.77 -9.29 13.49
CA ALA A 328 -30.03 -8.62 13.85
C ALA A 328 -31.00 -9.48 14.69
N SER A 329 -30.80 -10.80 14.72
CA SER A 329 -31.65 -11.78 15.42
C SER A 329 -31.67 -11.58 16.94
N THR A 330 -30.51 -11.28 17.54
CA THR A 330 -30.32 -11.13 19.00
C THR A 330 -29.91 -9.72 19.39
N GLU A 331 -30.01 -8.77 18.47
CA GLU A 331 -29.74 -7.36 18.71
C GLU A 331 -30.55 -6.79 19.89
N VAL A 332 -29.89 -5.96 20.72
CA VAL A 332 -30.55 -5.12 21.71
C VAL A 332 -31.34 -4.01 21.03
N ARG A 333 -32.63 -3.92 21.36
CA ARG A 333 -33.60 -2.97 20.80
C ARG A 333 -34.19 -2.08 21.88
N ALA A 334 -35.07 -1.17 21.47
CA ALA A 334 -35.72 -0.21 22.35
C ALA A 334 -36.64 -0.84 23.42
N ASP A 335 -36.93 -2.14 23.34
CA ASP A 335 -37.75 -2.90 24.30
C ASP A 335 -36.95 -3.96 25.08
N SER A 336 -35.63 -4.04 24.87
CA SER A 336 -34.78 -5.03 25.53
C SER A 336 -34.54 -4.71 27.00
N THR A 337 -34.92 -5.63 27.89
CA THR A 337 -34.79 -5.48 29.35
C THR A 337 -33.80 -6.44 29.98
N ASP A 338 -33.43 -7.51 29.30
CA ASP A 338 -32.57 -8.57 29.82
C ASP A 338 -31.47 -8.84 28.82
N VAL A 339 -30.23 -8.53 29.21
CA VAL A 339 -29.06 -8.57 28.33
C VAL A 339 -28.17 -9.74 28.73
N LEU A 340 -27.67 -10.47 27.73
CA LEU A 340 -26.58 -11.42 27.89
C LEU A 340 -25.31 -10.81 27.28
N LEU A 341 -24.32 -10.53 28.12
CA LEU A 341 -23.05 -9.95 27.70
C LEU A 341 -22.09 -11.05 27.25
N GLU A 342 -21.38 -10.80 26.15
CA GLU A 342 -20.39 -11.68 25.55
C GLU A 342 -18.98 -11.08 25.65
N ALA A 343 -18.05 -11.88 26.20
CA ALA A 343 -16.62 -11.61 26.18
C ALA A 343 -15.87 -12.82 25.59
N ALA A 344 -15.60 -12.78 24.29
CA ALA A 344 -14.93 -13.86 23.57
C ALA A 344 -13.51 -13.47 23.11
N VAL A 345 -12.67 -14.48 22.86
CA VAL A 345 -11.33 -14.36 22.29
C VAL A 345 -11.24 -15.26 21.09
N TRP A 346 -11.26 -14.64 19.91
CA TRP A 346 -11.27 -15.32 18.61
C TRP A 346 -9.85 -15.54 18.07
N ASP A 347 -9.73 -16.44 17.09
CA ASP A 347 -8.50 -16.61 16.33
C ASP A 347 -8.20 -15.37 15.47
N PRO A 348 -7.02 -14.73 15.62
CA PRO A 348 -6.70 -13.52 14.88
C PRO A 348 -6.74 -13.70 13.36
N ALA A 349 -6.28 -14.85 12.85
CA ALA A 349 -6.21 -15.11 11.42
C ALA A 349 -7.60 -15.36 10.82
N ALA A 350 -8.49 -16.05 11.54
CA ALA A 350 -9.89 -16.27 11.14
C ALA A 350 -10.65 -14.96 11.03
N VAL A 351 -10.52 -14.07 12.04
CA VAL A 351 -11.15 -12.75 12.01
C VAL A 351 -10.59 -11.90 10.85
N SER A 352 -9.26 -11.90 10.66
CA SER A 352 -8.61 -11.16 9.56
C SER A 352 -9.12 -11.58 8.18
N ARG A 353 -9.23 -12.89 7.92
CA ARG A 353 -9.78 -13.41 6.65
C ARG A 353 -11.24 -13.00 6.46
N THR A 354 -12.05 -13.20 7.50
CA THR A 354 -13.50 -12.95 7.46
C THR A 354 -13.81 -11.47 7.21
N GLN A 355 -13.20 -10.57 7.99
CA GLN A 355 -13.49 -9.13 7.92
C GLN A 355 -13.05 -8.52 6.58
N ARG A 356 -11.90 -8.93 6.03
CA ARG A 356 -11.39 -8.42 4.75
C ARG A 356 -12.27 -8.85 3.59
N ARG A 357 -12.69 -10.12 3.57
CA ARG A 357 -13.60 -10.66 2.55
C ARG A 357 -14.97 -9.97 2.59
N LEU A 358 -15.51 -9.74 3.79
CA LEU A 358 -16.81 -9.09 3.98
C LEU A 358 -16.76 -7.55 3.93
N HIS A 359 -15.57 -6.96 3.89
CA HIS A 359 -15.33 -5.51 3.98
C HIS A 359 -15.93 -4.90 5.26
N LEU A 360 -15.72 -5.57 6.40
CA LEU A 360 -16.23 -5.16 7.72
C LEU A 360 -15.10 -4.92 8.73
N PRO A 361 -14.26 -3.88 8.57
CA PRO A 361 -13.17 -3.55 9.49
C PRO A 361 -13.68 -2.87 10.78
N SER A 362 -14.57 -3.56 11.51
CA SER A 362 -15.16 -3.07 12.75
C SER A 362 -14.10 -2.83 13.84
N GLU A 363 -14.45 -2.05 14.88
CA GLU A 363 -13.58 -1.84 16.04
C GLU A 363 -13.20 -3.16 16.75
N ALA A 364 -14.12 -4.14 16.75
CA ALA A 364 -13.87 -5.47 17.28
C ALA A 364 -12.90 -6.25 16.39
N ALA A 365 -13.18 -6.32 15.08
CA ALA A 365 -12.38 -7.08 14.13
C ALA A 365 -10.92 -6.62 14.09
N ARG A 366 -10.70 -5.29 14.10
CA ARG A 366 -9.35 -4.70 14.11
C ARG A 366 -8.55 -5.01 15.38
N ARG A 367 -9.21 -5.26 16.52
CA ARG A 367 -8.54 -5.69 17.76
C ARG A 367 -8.26 -7.18 17.75
N TYR A 368 -9.26 -7.99 17.41
CA TYR A 368 -9.09 -9.44 17.35
C TYR A 368 -8.06 -9.87 16.30
N GLU A 369 -7.98 -9.22 15.12
CA GLU A 369 -6.96 -9.53 14.10
C GLU A 369 -5.52 -9.32 14.60
N ARG A 370 -5.32 -8.53 15.67
CA ARG A 370 -4.03 -8.21 16.28
C ARG A 370 -3.80 -8.89 17.64
N GLY A 371 -4.72 -9.79 18.02
CA GLY A 371 -4.69 -10.46 19.31
C GLY A 371 -5.25 -9.61 20.45
N VAL A 372 -6.28 -10.16 21.11
CA VAL A 372 -6.84 -9.61 22.35
C VAL A 372 -6.33 -10.43 23.53
N ASP A 373 -6.03 -9.76 24.65
CA ASP A 373 -5.56 -10.39 25.88
C ASP A 373 -6.63 -11.33 26.47
N PRO A 374 -6.40 -12.65 26.50
CA PRO A 374 -7.38 -13.62 26.99
C PRO A 374 -7.51 -13.65 28.51
N ALA A 375 -6.53 -13.10 29.24
CA ALA A 375 -6.52 -13.15 30.70
C ALA A 375 -7.60 -12.23 31.29
N ILE A 376 -8.04 -11.22 30.55
CA ILE A 376 -8.95 -10.17 31.05
C ILE A 376 -10.41 -10.34 30.63
N SER A 377 -10.80 -11.41 29.93
CA SER A 377 -12.18 -11.56 29.41
C SER A 377 -13.24 -11.46 30.51
N VAL A 378 -13.04 -12.14 31.65
CA VAL A 378 -13.99 -12.07 32.78
C VAL A 378 -13.92 -10.71 33.49
N ALA A 379 -12.74 -10.10 33.63
CA ALA A 379 -12.62 -8.76 34.21
C ALA A 379 -13.34 -7.71 33.35
N ALA A 380 -13.19 -7.78 32.01
CA ALA A 380 -13.92 -6.92 31.08
C ALA A 380 -15.44 -7.18 31.14
N LEU A 381 -15.85 -8.44 31.25
CA LEU A 381 -17.25 -8.83 31.39
C LEU A 381 -17.88 -8.29 32.69
N ASP A 382 -17.19 -8.44 33.81
CA ASP A 382 -17.65 -7.97 35.13
C ASP A 382 -17.68 -6.43 35.20
N ARG A 383 -16.66 -5.76 34.62
CA ARG A 383 -16.63 -4.29 34.46
C ARG A 383 -17.81 -3.80 33.64
N CYS A 384 -18.10 -4.47 32.53
CA CYS A 384 -19.21 -4.17 31.63
C CYS A 384 -20.56 -4.41 32.31
N ALA A 385 -20.74 -5.54 32.99
CA ALA A 385 -21.98 -5.88 33.67
C ALA A 385 -22.31 -4.90 34.80
N THR A 386 -21.31 -4.55 35.63
CA THR A 386 -21.46 -3.59 36.72
C THR A 386 -21.85 -2.21 36.18
N LEU A 387 -21.15 -1.72 35.15
CA LEU A 387 -21.43 -0.39 34.59
C LEU A 387 -22.81 -0.32 33.92
N LEU A 388 -23.24 -1.40 33.25
CA LEU A 388 -24.58 -1.47 32.68
C LEU A 388 -25.67 -1.45 33.75
N ALA A 389 -25.51 -2.24 34.82
CA ALA A 389 -26.46 -2.26 35.94
C ALA A 389 -26.54 -0.90 36.63
N ASP A 390 -25.40 -0.24 36.85
CA ASP A 390 -25.33 1.09 37.48
C ASP A 390 -26.04 2.17 36.64
N ILE A 391 -25.90 2.13 35.31
CA ILE A 391 -26.47 3.14 34.41
C ILE A 391 -27.96 2.90 34.17
N ALA A 392 -28.35 1.65 33.90
CA ALA A 392 -29.70 1.31 33.46
C ALA A 392 -30.58 0.71 34.58
N GLY A 393 -30.10 0.63 35.82
CA GLY A 393 -30.89 0.21 36.98
C GLY A 393 -31.26 -1.28 37.01
N GLY A 394 -30.49 -2.14 36.35
CA GLY A 394 -30.69 -3.59 36.33
C GLY A 394 -29.96 -4.33 37.46
N VAL A 395 -30.04 -5.65 37.44
CA VAL A 395 -29.34 -6.54 38.40
C VAL A 395 -28.40 -7.48 37.65
N VAL A 396 -27.13 -7.48 38.04
CA VAL A 396 -26.15 -8.44 37.51
C VAL A 396 -26.42 -9.81 38.12
N SER A 397 -26.57 -10.82 37.26
CA SER A 397 -26.78 -12.20 37.70
C SER A 397 -25.45 -12.87 38.10
N ASP A 398 -25.50 -13.73 39.12
CA ASP A 398 -24.32 -14.46 39.61
C ASP A 398 -23.86 -15.59 38.66
N GLY A 399 -24.67 -15.99 37.68
CA GLY A 399 -24.30 -17.02 36.72
C GLY A 399 -23.17 -16.54 35.79
N LEU A 400 -22.20 -17.42 35.53
CA LEU A 400 -21.09 -17.20 34.59
C LEU A 400 -20.87 -18.45 33.76
N THR A 401 -20.92 -18.32 32.45
CA THR A 401 -20.32 -19.31 31.54
C THR A 401 -18.94 -18.78 31.20
N ASP A 402 -17.87 -19.58 31.35
CA ASP A 402 -16.49 -19.20 31.00
C ASP A 402 -15.77 -20.41 30.41
N TRP A 403 -15.97 -20.63 29.11
CA TRP A 403 -15.27 -21.68 28.38
C TRP A 403 -13.83 -21.23 28.10
N ARG A 404 -12.84 -22.05 28.48
CA ARG A 404 -11.39 -21.72 28.43
C ARG A 404 -10.57 -22.74 27.64
N GLY A 405 -11.15 -23.34 26.60
CA GLY A 405 -10.54 -24.46 25.89
C GLY A 405 -10.97 -25.83 26.41
N ASP A 406 -10.58 -26.86 25.66
CA ASP A 406 -10.74 -28.27 26.04
C ASP A 406 -9.41 -29.02 25.79
N PRO A 407 -8.63 -29.36 26.84
CA PRO A 407 -8.93 -29.13 28.27
C PRO A 407 -8.89 -27.63 28.64
N PRO A 408 -9.58 -27.22 29.73
CA PRO A 408 -9.58 -25.82 30.17
C PRO A 408 -8.18 -25.34 30.54
N VAL A 409 -7.78 -24.18 30.02
CA VAL A 409 -6.65 -23.41 30.54
C VAL A 409 -7.01 -22.88 31.94
N GLY A 410 -6.00 -22.74 32.81
CA GLY A 410 -6.18 -22.19 34.15
C GLY A 410 -6.70 -20.75 34.15
N ASP A 411 -7.12 -20.28 35.32
CA ASP A 411 -7.79 -18.98 35.48
C ASP A 411 -6.84 -17.86 35.94
N SER A 412 -5.56 -18.16 36.18
CA SER A 412 -4.59 -17.15 36.57
C SER A 412 -4.02 -16.41 35.36
N VAL A 413 -3.62 -15.15 35.53
CA VAL A 413 -2.93 -14.38 34.48
C VAL A 413 -1.67 -15.10 33.97
N THR A 414 -0.98 -15.83 34.85
CA THR A 414 0.21 -16.61 34.52
C THR A 414 -0.08 -17.84 33.65
N ASP A 415 -1.30 -18.39 33.69
CA ASP A 415 -1.69 -19.52 32.82
C ASP A 415 -1.81 -19.11 31.35
N TRP A 416 -2.03 -17.81 31.10
CA TRP A 416 -2.15 -17.22 29.77
C TRP A 416 -0.89 -16.49 29.31
N ALA A 417 0.20 -16.57 30.07
CA ALA A 417 1.46 -15.91 29.75
C ALA A 417 2.13 -16.51 28.50
N GLY A 418 3.03 -15.73 27.90
CA GLY A 418 3.83 -16.18 26.76
C GLY A 418 4.80 -17.31 27.13
N THR A 419 5.39 -17.94 26.11
CA THR A 419 6.46 -18.93 26.35
C THR A 419 7.71 -18.20 26.85
N PRO A 420 8.43 -18.73 27.87
CA PRO A 420 9.69 -18.13 28.33
C PRO A 420 10.73 -18.04 27.20
N ILE A 421 11.39 -16.89 27.11
CA ILE A 421 12.42 -16.57 26.12
C ILE A 421 13.75 -16.40 26.85
N GLU A 422 14.78 -17.09 26.37
CA GLU A 422 16.14 -16.89 26.86
C GLU A 422 16.85 -15.82 26.04
N ILE A 423 17.40 -14.82 26.73
CA ILE A 423 18.15 -13.72 26.10
C ILE A 423 19.42 -13.42 26.90
N SER A 424 20.52 -13.17 26.20
CA SER A 424 21.74 -12.68 26.82
C SER A 424 21.55 -11.22 27.26
N VAL A 425 21.95 -10.89 28.50
CA VAL A 425 21.65 -9.57 29.11
C VAL A 425 22.18 -8.37 28.30
N ASP A 426 23.28 -8.57 27.56
CA ASP A 426 23.96 -7.58 26.71
C ASP A 426 23.53 -7.64 25.23
N LEU A 427 22.55 -8.48 24.86
CA LEU A 427 22.11 -8.56 23.47
C LEU A 427 21.55 -7.21 22.96
N PRO A 428 20.71 -6.47 23.72
CA PRO A 428 20.28 -5.12 23.31
C PRO A 428 21.44 -4.16 23.10
N ASP A 429 22.45 -4.17 23.98
CA ASP A 429 23.66 -3.35 23.88
C ASP A 429 24.42 -3.63 22.58
N ARG A 430 24.64 -4.91 22.28
CA ARG A 430 25.34 -5.34 21.06
C ARG A 430 24.59 -4.95 19.79
N VAL A 431 23.26 -5.05 19.80
CA VAL A 431 22.42 -4.70 18.64
C VAL A 431 22.36 -3.19 18.45
N ALA A 432 22.21 -2.42 19.52
CA ALA A 432 22.20 -0.95 19.47
C ALA A 432 23.59 -0.36 19.17
N GLY A 433 24.68 -1.07 19.50
CA GLY A 433 26.02 -0.49 19.52
C GLY A 433 26.18 0.56 20.63
N VAL A 434 25.41 0.42 21.72
CA VAL A 434 25.37 1.32 22.88
C VAL A 434 25.63 0.50 24.14
N GLY A 435 26.52 0.96 25.02
CA GLY A 435 26.67 0.36 26.34
C GLY A 435 25.66 0.97 27.30
N TYR A 436 24.53 0.29 27.51
CA TYR A 436 23.52 0.74 28.45
C TYR A 436 24.01 0.54 29.90
N ALA A 437 23.41 1.27 30.84
CA ALA A 437 23.72 1.08 32.25
C ALA A 437 23.30 -0.33 32.72
N PRO A 438 24.00 -0.94 33.70
CA PRO A 438 23.63 -2.25 34.23
C PRO A 438 22.17 -2.27 34.71
N GLY A 439 21.43 -3.33 34.32
CA GLY A 439 20.03 -3.53 34.71
C GLY A 439 19.00 -2.86 33.80
N VAL A 440 19.39 -2.06 32.80
CA VAL A 440 18.45 -1.41 31.86
C VAL A 440 17.57 -2.43 31.15
N THR A 441 18.15 -3.49 30.57
CA THR A 441 17.42 -4.57 29.89
C THR A 441 16.36 -5.20 30.79
N ALA A 442 16.75 -5.67 31.98
CA ALA A 442 15.82 -6.29 32.92
C ALA A 442 14.72 -5.30 33.35
N ARG A 443 15.08 -4.05 33.68
CA ARG A 443 14.13 -3.00 34.06
C ARG A 443 13.08 -2.76 32.97
N ARG A 444 13.49 -2.54 31.72
CA ARG A 444 12.56 -2.27 30.61
C ARG A 444 11.63 -3.45 30.36
N LEU A 445 12.15 -4.67 30.41
CA LEU A 445 11.36 -5.89 30.24
C LEU A 445 10.36 -6.11 31.39
N THR A 446 10.72 -5.74 32.62
CA THR A 446 9.77 -5.73 33.75
C THR A 446 8.70 -4.65 33.58
N GLN A 447 9.06 -3.45 33.11
CA GLN A 447 8.10 -2.34 32.91
C GLN A 447 7.01 -2.69 31.90
N ILE A 448 7.36 -3.36 30.80
CA ILE A 448 6.38 -3.83 29.80
C ILE A 448 5.53 -5.01 30.32
N GLY A 449 5.81 -5.51 31.52
CA GLY A 449 5.02 -6.50 32.25
C GLY A 449 5.53 -7.95 32.16
N ALA A 450 6.75 -8.19 31.68
CA ALA A 450 7.31 -9.53 31.67
C ALA A 450 7.84 -9.95 33.05
N ASP A 451 7.73 -11.24 33.36
CA ASP A 451 8.45 -11.83 34.49
C ASP A 451 9.90 -12.12 34.06
N VAL A 452 10.87 -11.58 34.81
CA VAL A 452 12.30 -11.62 34.43
C VAL A 452 13.08 -12.32 35.54
N ALA A 453 13.65 -13.48 35.22
CA ALA A 453 14.55 -14.21 36.10
C ALA A 453 15.99 -14.11 35.61
N GLU A 454 16.87 -13.58 36.46
CA GLU A 454 18.30 -13.45 36.15
C GLU A 454 19.09 -14.72 36.49
N ARG A 455 19.93 -15.18 35.57
CA ARG A 455 20.82 -16.34 35.74
C ARG A 455 22.20 -16.07 35.13
N GLY A 456 23.05 -15.38 35.88
CA GLY A 456 24.35 -14.94 35.36
C GLY A 456 24.16 -13.92 34.23
N ASP A 457 24.75 -14.19 33.06
CA ASP A 457 24.67 -13.30 31.89
C ASP A 457 23.46 -13.58 30.97
N THR A 458 22.53 -14.44 31.43
CA THR A 458 21.30 -14.81 30.71
C THR A 458 20.07 -14.46 31.53
N LEU A 459 19.09 -13.86 30.88
CA LEU A 459 17.75 -13.64 31.41
C LEU A 459 16.79 -14.69 30.86
N THR A 460 15.93 -15.22 31.71
CA THR A 460 14.71 -15.94 31.29
C THR A 460 13.54 -14.97 31.44
N VAL A 461 12.91 -14.62 30.32
CA VAL A 461 11.88 -13.59 30.25
C VAL A 461 10.57 -14.26 29.84
N THR A 462 9.54 -14.18 30.68
CA THR A 462 8.20 -14.70 30.37
C THR A 462 7.28 -13.53 30.01
N PRO A 463 6.92 -13.33 28.73
CA PRO A 463 6.08 -12.22 28.31
C PRO A 463 4.67 -12.30 28.92
N PRO A 464 4.02 -11.14 29.14
CA PRO A 464 2.66 -11.12 29.63
C PRO A 464 1.64 -11.55 28.56
N SER A 465 0.43 -11.94 28.98
CA SER A 465 -0.63 -12.47 28.11
C SER A 465 -1.12 -11.51 27.01
N TRP A 466 -0.96 -10.20 27.20
CA TRP A 466 -1.31 -9.17 26.21
C TRP A 466 -0.22 -8.89 25.17
N ARG A 467 0.94 -9.57 25.26
CA ARG A 467 2.08 -9.41 24.34
C ARG A 467 2.35 -10.68 23.53
N PRO A 468 1.40 -11.11 22.67
CA PRO A 468 1.60 -12.29 21.82
C PRO A 468 2.68 -12.10 20.75
N ASP A 469 3.14 -10.85 20.55
CA ASP A 469 4.22 -10.46 19.64
C ASP A 469 5.61 -10.81 20.18
N LEU A 470 5.78 -10.94 21.49
CA LEU A 470 7.06 -11.28 22.12
C LEU A 470 7.27 -12.80 22.10
N VAL A 471 8.03 -13.29 21.12
CA VAL A 471 8.25 -14.74 20.91
C VAL A 471 9.72 -15.13 20.75
N GLN A 472 10.61 -14.16 20.54
CA GLN A 472 12.03 -14.34 20.29
C GLN A 472 12.88 -13.23 20.93
N PRO A 473 14.21 -13.44 21.09
CA PRO A 473 15.09 -12.43 21.67
C PRO A 473 15.11 -11.11 20.90
N ALA A 474 14.89 -11.13 19.58
CA ALA A 474 14.84 -9.92 18.77
C ALA A 474 13.69 -8.98 19.18
N ASP A 475 12.53 -9.56 19.55
CA ASP A 475 11.36 -8.79 19.99
C ASP A 475 11.68 -8.09 21.33
N LEU A 476 12.37 -8.78 22.24
CA LEU A 476 12.82 -8.20 23.51
C LEU A 476 13.86 -7.10 23.32
N VAL A 477 14.74 -7.22 22.32
CA VAL A 477 15.70 -6.18 21.95
C VAL A 477 14.96 -4.92 21.48
N GLU A 478 13.94 -5.06 20.63
CA GLU A 478 13.13 -3.90 20.19
C GLU A 478 12.54 -3.14 21.38
N GLU A 479 11.99 -3.87 22.37
CA GLU A 479 11.38 -3.25 23.55
C GLU A 479 12.36 -2.43 24.39
N VAL A 480 13.60 -2.91 24.54
CA VAL A 480 14.64 -2.16 25.24
C VAL A 480 15.04 -0.92 24.43
N LEU A 481 15.33 -1.10 23.14
CA LEU A 481 15.83 -0.02 22.27
C LEU A 481 14.81 1.11 22.10
N ARG A 482 13.52 0.79 21.91
CA ARG A 482 12.49 1.81 21.73
C ARG A 482 12.23 2.63 22.99
N LEU A 483 12.35 2.03 24.19
CA LEU A 483 12.12 2.71 25.46
C LEU A 483 13.34 3.51 25.93
N GLU A 484 14.55 3.09 25.57
CA GLU A 484 15.75 3.91 25.78
C GLU A 484 15.88 5.04 24.74
N GLY A 485 15.18 4.92 23.61
CA GLY A 485 15.14 5.90 22.53
C GLY A 485 16.16 5.60 21.43
N LEU A 486 15.71 5.53 20.18
CA LEU A 486 16.60 5.23 19.04
C LEU A 486 17.58 6.37 18.72
N ASP A 487 17.33 7.58 19.22
CA ASP A 487 18.19 8.76 19.02
C ASP A 487 19.54 8.65 19.74
N VAL A 488 19.68 7.75 20.72
CA VAL A 488 20.97 7.48 21.39
C VAL A 488 21.89 6.56 20.58
N ILE A 489 21.36 5.87 19.55
CA ILE A 489 22.13 4.96 18.71
C ILE A 489 23.09 5.77 17.81
N PRO A 490 24.42 5.55 17.89
CA PRO A 490 25.37 6.33 17.13
C PRO A 490 25.36 5.94 15.65
N SER A 491 25.59 6.93 14.77
CA SER A 491 25.87 6.65 13.37
C SER A 491 27.32 6.18 13.19
N VAL A 492 27.52 4.86 13.19
CA VAL A 492 28.84 4.24 12.98
C VAL A 492 28.87 3.55 11.62
N LEU A 493 29.66 4.11 10.70
CA LEU A 493 29.84 3.48 9.38
C LEU A 493 30.49 2.09 9.53
N PRO A 494 29.88 1.03 8.98
CA PRO A 494 30.47 -0.30 9.05
C PRO A 494 31.70 -0.40 8.13
N SER A 495 32.67 -1.24 8.51
CA SER A 495 33.80 -1.58 7.64
C SER A 495 33.35 -2.59 6.58
N ALA A 496 32.89 -2.09 5.43
CA ALA A 496 32.53 -2.93 4.29
C ALA A 496 33.80 -3.54 3.64
N PRO A 497 33.77 -4.83 3.23
CA PRO A 497 34.87 -5.42 2.48
C PRO A 497 35.03 -4.76 1.10
N ALA A 498 36.19 -4.92 0.48
CA ALA A 498 36.45 -4.41 -0.87
C ALA A 498 35.48 -5.02 -1.89
N GLY A 499 34.54 -4.21 -2.37
CA GLY A 499 33.59 -4.60 -3.41
C GLY A 499 34.25 -4.76 -4.77
N ARG A 500 33.63 -5.56 -5.65
CA ARG A 500 34.08 -5.75 -7.05
C ARG A 500 33.59 -4.66 -8.01
N GLY A 501 32.86 -3.66 -7.51
CA GLY A 501 32.24 -2.62 -8.33
C GLY A 501 31.05 -3.12 -9.14
N LEU A 502 30.77 -2.44 -10.26
CA LEU A 502 29.65 -2.76 -11.16
C LEU A 502 29.95 -3.96 -12.04
N SER A 503 28.96 -4.84 -12.24
CA SER A 503 29.08 -5.93 -13.22
C SER A 503 29.12 -5.40 -14.65
N ALA A 504 29.65 -6.18 -15.58
CA ALA A 504 29.70 -5.81 -16.99
C ALA A 504 28.31 -5.50 -17.57
N ALA A 505 27.28 -6.26 -17.17
CA ALA A 505 25.90 -6.01 -17.59
C ALA A 505 25.36 -4.66 -17.08
N GLN A 506 25.67 -4.29 -15.83
CA GLN A 506 25.30 -2.99 -15.27
C GLN A 506 26.02 -1.84 -15.98
N GLN A 507 27.32 -2.01 -16.27
CA GLN A 507 28.10 -1.03 -17.02
C GLN A 507 27.56 -0.84 -18.44
N ARG A 508 27.25 -1.95 -19.14
CA ARG A 508 26.67 -1.95 -20.49
C ARG A 508 25.34 -1.19 -20.54
N ARG A 509 24.40 -1.47 -19.61
CA ARG A 509 23.12 -0.74 -19.57
C ARG A 509 23.31 0.77 -19.40
N ARG A 510 24.23 1.18 -18.50
CA ARG A 510 24.58 2.60 -18.32
C ARG A 510 25.22 3.21 -19.56
N ALA A 511 26.09 2.46 -20.26
CA ALA A 511 26.72 2.91 -21.49
C ALA A 511 25.70 3.11 -22.61
N ILE A 512 24.77 2.16 -22.78
CA ILE A 512 23.67 2.24 -23.75
C ILE A 512 22.80 3.47 -23.48
N GLY A 513 22.34 3.66 -22.23
CA GLY A 513 21.51 4.82 -21.87
C GLY A 513 22.21 6.14 -22.17
N LYS A 514 23.50 6.28 -21.78
CA LYS A 514 24.30 7.46 -22.09
C LYS A 514 24.44 7.70 -23.60
N ALA A 515 24.72 6.66 -24.37
CA ALA A 515 24.95 6.79 -25.80
C ALA A 515 23.66 7.18 -26.56
N LEU A 516 22.52 6.61 -26.19
CA LEU A 516 21.21 7.00 -26.73
C LEU A 516 20.86 8.44 -26.33
N ALA A 517 21.03 8.80 -25.05
CA ALA A 517 20.76 10.15 -24.58
C ALA A 517 21.62 11.21 -25.28
N GLN A 518 22.92 10.98 -25.43
CA GLN A 518 23.83 11.87 -26.18
C GLN A 518 23.48 11.96 -27.66
N SER A 519 22.85 10.91 -28.20
CA SER A 519 22.33 10.90 -29.57
C SER A 519 20.95 11.56 -29.69
N GLY A 520 20.41 12.16 -28.62
CA GLY A 520 19.16 12.92 -28.63
C GLY A 520 17.90 12.10 -28.33
N TYR A 521 18.04 10.89 -27.77
CA TYR A 521 16.89 10.13 -27.27
C TYR A 521 16.58 10.51 -25.81
N VAL A 522 15.30 10.48 -25.43
CA VAL A 522 14.86 10.73 -24.06
C VAL A 522 14.38 9.42 -23.44
N GLU A 523 14.90 9.08 -22.26
CA GLU A 523 14.47 7.88 -21.55
C GLU A 523 13.06 8.04 -20.99
N ILE A 524 12.25 6.98 -21.07
CA ILE A 524 10.99 6.87 -20.32
C ILE A 524 11.03 5.66 -19.38
N LEU A 525 10.20 5.68 -18.35
CA LEU A 525 9.89 4.50 -17.55
C LEU A 525 8.67 3.81 -18.17
N PRO A 526 8.83 2.69 -18.89
CA PRO A 526 7.70 2.04 -19.54
C PRO A 526 6.78 1.39 -18.51
N THR A 527 5.47 1.61 -18.62
CA THR A 527 4.49 0.81 -17.87
C THR A 527 4.52 -0.64 -18.35
N PRO A 528 4.44 -1.64 -17.44
CA PRO A 528 4.38 -3.03 -17.85
C PRO A 528 2.97 -3.46 -18.30
N PHE A 529 1.93 -2.64 -18.08
CA PHE A 529 0.54 -2.98 -18.38
C PHE A 529 0.17 -2.61 -19.82
N LEU A 530 -0.06 -3.63 -20.64
CA LEU A 530 -0.47 -3.47 -22.04
C LEU A 530 -1.94 -3.02 -22.14
N PRO A 531 -2.28 -2.16 -23.10
CA PRO A 531 -3.66 -2.01 -23.57
C PRO A 531 -4.14 -3.35 -24.16
N ALA A 532 -5.35 -3.80 -23.81
CA ALA A 532 -5.85 -5.11 -24.23
C ALA A 532 -5.91 -5.31 -25.76
N ASP A 533 -6.15 -4.25 -26.54
CA ASP A 533 -6.32 -4.30 -27.99
C ASP A 533 -5.02 -4.06 -28.78
N VAL A 534 -3.88 -3.82 -28.10
CA VAL A 534 -2.67 -3.33 -28.77
C VAL A 534 -2.16 -4.28 -29.86
N PHE A 535 -2.26 -5.60 -29.64
CA PHE A 535 -1.82 -6.59 -30.62
C PHE A 535 -2.79 -6.75 -31.79
N ASP A 536 -4.08 -6.45 -31.59
CA ASP A 536 -5.07 -6.38 -32.66
C ASP A 536 -4.86 -5.13 -33.52
N LEU A 537 -4.56 -3.99 -32.89
CA LEU A 537 -4.14 -2.77 -33.60
C LEU A 537 -2.88 -3.02 -34.43
N TRP A 538 -1.96 -3.84 -33.94
CA TRP A 538 -0.77 -4.24 -34.70
C TRP A 538 -1.06 -5.28 -35.78
N GLY A 539 -2.19 -5.98 -35.70
CA GLY A 539 -2.57 -7.06 -36.62
C GLY A 539 -1.70 -8.29 -36.45
N LEU A 540 -1.26 -8.59 -35.22
CA LEU A 540 -0.46 -9.79 -34.95
C LEU A 540 -1.33 -11.05 -35.14
N PRO A 541 -0.78 -12.13 -35.72
CA PRO A 541 -1.44 -13.45 -35.73
C PRO A 541 -1.81 -13.91 -34.31
N ASP A 542 -2.83 -14.76 -34.20
CA ASP A 542 -3.31 -15.28 -32.91
C ASP A 542 -2.25 -16.13 -32.19
N ASP A 543 -1.37 -16.79 -32.94
CA ASP A 543 -0.28 -17.62 -32.46
C ASP A 543 1.05 -16.84 -32.26
N ASP A 544 1.04 -15.51 -32.42
CA ASP A 544 2.23 -14.70 -32.17
C ASP A 544 2.63 -14.81 -30.69
N PRO A 545 3.89 -15.19 -30.37
CA PRO A 545 4.34 -15.38 -28.99
C PRO A 545 4.15 -14.15 -28.09
N ARG A 546 4.05 -12.95 -28.66
CA ARG A 546 3.80 -11.71 -27.91
C ARG A 546 2.38 -11.64 -27.32
N ARG A 547 1.42 -12.37 -27.90
CA ARG A 547 0.05 -12.49 -27.37
C ARG A 547 -0.03 -13.41 -26.15
N THR A 548 0.96 -14.26 -25.92
CA THR A 548 1.03 -15.09 -24.71
C THR A 548 1.56 -14.25 -23.56
N THR A 549 0.65 -13.56 -22.85
CA THR A 549 0.98 -12.65 -21.75
C THR A 549 0.78 -13.30 -20.38
N THR A 550 1.51 -12.80 -19.38
CA THR A 550 1.15 -13.04 -17.97
C THR A 550 0.13 -12.00 -17.55
N ASP A 551 -0.94 -12.42 -16.88
CA ASP A 551 -2.04 -11.54 -16.52
C ASP A 551 -2.03 -11.21 -15.03
N VAL A 552 -2.28 -9.95 -14.72
CA VAL A 552 -2.51 -9.48 -13.35
C VAL A 552 -3.99 -9.64 -13.03
N LEU A 553 -4.29 -10.32 -11.91
CA LEU A 553 -5.66 -10.65 -11.52
C LEU A 553 -6.46 -9.40 -11.06
N ASN A 554 -5.78 -8.42 -10.48
CA ASN A 554 -6.35 -7.23 -9.86
C ASN A 554 -5.69 -5.92 -10.38
N PRO A 555 -5.75 -5.64 -11.70
CA PRO A 555 -5.17 -4.43 -12.25
C PRO A 555 -5.97 -3.18 -11.79
N LEU A 556 -5.31 -2.02 -11.77
CA LEU A 556 -6.00 -0.75 -11.50
C LEU A 556 -6.98 -0.38 -12.62
N GLU A 557 -6.66 -0.77 -13.86
CA GLU A 557 -7.49 -0.61 -15.06
C GLU A 557 -7.86 -2.01 -15.58
N ALA A 558 -9.16 -2.35 -15.59
CA ALA A 558 -9.63 -3.70 -15.91
C ALA A 558 -9.35 -4.14 -17.36
N ASP A 559 -9.21 -3.17 -18.28
CA ASP A 559 -8.85 -3.35 -19.68
C ASP A 559 -7.33 -3.34 -19.93
N ARG A 560 -6.52 -3.32 -18.87
CA ARG A 560 -5.05 -3.44 -18.93
C ARG A 560 -4.49 -4.52 -18.00
N PRO A 561 -4.98 -5.78 -18.06
CA PRO A 561 -4.50 -6.84 -17.16
C PRO A 561 -3.16 -7.45 -17.61
N HIS A 562 -2.79 -7.32 -18.89
CA HIS A 562 -1.70 -8.09 -19.49
C HIS A 562 -0.33 -7.43 -19.27
N LEU A 563 0.65 -8.22 -18.80
CA LEU A 563 2.04 -7.79 -18.69
C LEU A 563 2.76 -7.80 -20.05
N ALA A 564 3.62 -6.81 -20.24
CA ALA A 564 4.28 -6.52 -21.51
C ALA A 564 5.31 -7.58 -21.92
N THR A 565 5.09 -8.21 -23.09
CA THR A 565 6.03 -9.10 -23.79
C THR A 565 7.03 -8.36 -24.69
N THR A 566 6.80 -7.04 -24.88
CA THR A 566 7.54 -6.07 -25.70
C THR A 566 7.42 -4.67 -25.08
N LEU A 567 8.47 -3.84 -25.17
CA LEU A 567 8.49 -2.48 -24.62
C LEU A 567 7.83 -1.42 -25.54
N LEU A 568 7.60 -1.75 -26.80
CA LEU A 568 7.08 -0.81 -27.80
C LEU A 568 5.72 -0.21 -27.45
N PRO A 569 4.74 -0.94 -26.88
CA PRO A 569 3.43 -0.38 -26.51
C PRO A 569 3.55 0.84 -25.59
N ALA A 570 4.35 0.72 -24.52
CA ALA A 570 4.57 1.82 -23.57
C ALA A 570 5.32 3.01 -24.20
N LEU A 571 6.30 2.74 -25.07
CA LEU A 571 7.02 3.76 -25.83
C LEU A 571 6.09 4.52 -26.79
N LEU A 572 5.20 3.81 -27.49
CA LEU A 572 4.24 4.39 -28.42
C LEU A 572 3.17 5.21 -27.68
N GLU A 573 2.71 4.74 -26.52
CA GLU A 573 1.80 5.51 -25.66
C GLU A 573 2.45 6.84 -25.22
N ALA A 574 3.71 6.80 -24.77
CA ALA A 574 4.45 8.00 -24.40
C ALA A 574 4.69 8.93 -25.60
N LEU A 575 4.94 8.37 -26.79
CA LEU A 575 5.07 9.14 -28.02
C LEU A 575 3.77 9.88 -28.35
N VAL A 576 2.62 9.19 -28.33
CA VAL A 576 1.29 9.79 -28.57
C VAL A 576 1.00 10.91 -27.56
N ARG A 577 1.35 10.70 -26.28
CA ARG A 577 1.22 11.72 -25.23
C ARG A 577 2.03 12.99 -25.52
N ASN A 578 3.24 12.86 -26.07
CA ASN A 578 4.05 14.02 -26.44
C ASN A 578 3.49 14.73 -27.67
N VAL A 579 3.16 13.97 -28.71
CA VAL A 579 2.65 14.50 -29.99
C VAL A 579 1.33 15.23 -29.78
N SER A 580 0.41 14.66 -29.01
CA SER A 580 -0.88 15.31 -28.67
C SER A 580 -0.74 16.62 -27.91
N ARG A 581 0.42 16.86 -27.26
CA ARG A 581 0.77 18.10 -26.56
C ARG A 581 1.59 19.08 -27.40
N GLY A 582 1.74 18.81 -28.71
CA GLY A 582 2.47 19.66 -29.65
C GLY A 582 3.97 19.39 -29.74
N LEU A 583 4.50 18.43 -28.98
CA LEU A 583 5.88 17.97 -29.09
C LEU A 583 5.94 16.88 -30.16
N VAL A 584 6.07 17.29 -31.43
CA VAL A 584 5.91 16.39 -32.59
C VAL A 584 7.21 15.77 -33.09
N ASP A 585 8.36 16.32 -32.69
CA ASP A 585 9.70 15.88 -33.06
C ASP A 585 10.32 15.19 -31.84
N VAL A 586 10.20 13.86 -31.77
CA VAL A 586 10.44 13.11 -30.53
C VAL A 586 11.21 11.82 -30.83
N SER A 587 12.22 11.55 -30.00
CA SER A 587 12.94 10.27 -29.96
C SER A 587 12.96 9.77 -28.51
N LEU A 588 12.29 8.64 -28.23
CA LEU A 588 12.21 8.05 -26.90
C LEU A 588 12.94 6.71 -26.86
N TYR A 589 13.50 6.36 -25.71
CA TYR A 589 14.01 5.00 -25.46
C TYR A 589 13.62 4.48 -24.08
N ALA A 590 13.69 3.17 -23.90
CA ALA A 590 13.49 2.49 -22.62
C ALA A 590 14.47 1.32 -22.47
N LEU A 591 14.89 1.09 -21.22
CA LEU A 591 15.68 -0.07 -20.78
C LEU A 591 14.94 -0.75 -19.63
N ALA A 592 14.25 -1.85 -19.92
CA ALA A 592 13.41 -2.54 -18.94
C ALA A 592 13.29 -4.02 -19.26
N GLN A 593 12.89 -4.83 -18.28
CA GLN A 593 12.51 -6.22 -18.53
C GLN A 593 11.15 -6.30 -19.23
N VAL A 594 10.96 -7.36 -20.00
CA VAL A 594 9.65 -7.84 -20.46
C VAL A 594 9.24 -9.09 -19.67
N VAL A 595 7.99 -9.54 -19.79
CA VAL A 595 7.50 -10.75 -19.14
C VAL A 595 6.99 -11.72 -20.19
N ARG A 596 7.58 -12.93 -20.26
CA ARG A 596 7.27 -13.94 -21.28
C ARG A 596 7.02 -15.29 -20.60
N PRO A 597 5.76 -15.68 -20.36
CA PRO A 597 5.44 -16.98 -19.78
C PRO A 597 5.91 -18.12 -20.68
N THR A 598 6.20 -19.25 -20.06
CA THR A 598 6.53 -20.52 -20.73
C THR A 598 5.52 -21.58 -20.33
N THR A 599 5.63 -22.78 -20.91
CA THR A 599 4.85 -23.94 -20.49
C THR A 599 5.10 -24.35 -19.04
N ASP A 600 6.21 -23.93 -18.46
CA ASP A 600 6.59 -24.26 -17.08
C ASP A 600 6.09 -23.23 -16.06
N THR A 601 5.57 -22.08 -16.53
CA THR A 601 5.08 -21.01 -15.65
C THR A 601 3.88 -21.49 -14.83
N ARG A 602 4.04 -21.60 -13.51
CA ARG A 602 3.02 -22.17 -12.60
C ARG A 602 3.22 -21.74 -11.15
N ALA A 603 2.19 -21.94 -10.33
CA ALA A 603 2.33 -21.83 -8.89
C ALA A 603 3.18 -22.97 -8.31
N VAL A 604 3.92 -22.68 -7.24
CA VAL A 604 4.70 -23.65 -6.46
C VAL A 604 4.15 -23.63 -5.04
N ASP A 605 3.97 -24.81 -4.45
CA ASP A 605 3.50 -24.94 -3.08
C ASP A 605 4.49 -24.30 -2.09
N LEU A 606 3.98 -23.89 -0.93
CA LEU A 606 4.80 -23.26 0.10
C LEU A 606 5.91 -24.20 0.57
N ILE A 607 7.15 -23.71 0.50
CA ILE A 607 8.33 -24.37 1.06
C ILE A 607 8.46 -23.96 2.54
N PRO A 608 8.76 -24.90 3.46
CA PRO A 608 9.00 -24.57 4.87
C PRO A 608 10.09 -23.50 5.05
N VAL A 609 9.80 -22.50 5.90
CA VAL A 609 10.66 -21.32 6.13
C VAL A 609 11.52 -21.41 7.41
N ASP A 610 11.46 -22.54 8.12
CA ASP A 610 12.34 -22.89 9.24
C ASP A 610 13.77 -23.25 8.79
N ARG A 611 13.96 -23.41 7.48
CA ARG A 611 15.24 -23.62 6.82
C ARG A 611 15.31 -22.81 5.53
N ARG A 612 16.52 -22.67 4.97
CA ARG A 612 16.66 -22.19 3.59
C ARG A 612 16.13 -23.24 2.59
N PRO A 613 15.66 -22.80 1.40
CA PRO A 613 15.39 -23.72 0.31
C PRO A 613 16.70 -24.37 -0.18
N THR A 614 16.56 -25.61 -0.65
CA THR A 614 17.59 -26.36 -1.35
C THR A 614 17.78 -25.83 -2.76
N ASP A 615 18.92 -26.12 -3.39
CA ASP A 615 19.19 -25.67 -4.76
C ASP A 615 18.17 -26.23 -5.77
N ALA A 616 17.65 -27.44 -5.53
CA ALA A 616 16.60 -28.04 -6.35
C ALA A 616 15.25 -27.32 -6.20
N GLU A 617 14.89 -26.94 -4.97
CA GLU A 617 13.71 -26.12 -4.69
C GLU A 617 13.81 -24.72 -5.34
N ILE A 618 15.00 -24.09 -5.27
CA ILE A 618 15.26 -22.81 -5.95
C ILE A 618 15.13 -22.96 -7.47
N ALA A 619 15.68 -24.03 -8.05
CA ALA A 619 15.57 -24.26 -9.49
C ALA A 619 14.10 -24.46 -9.94
N VAL A 620 13.27 -25.09 -9.11
CA VAL A 620 11.82 -25.22 -9.37
C VAL A 620 11.12 -23.86 -9.29
N LEU A 621 11.48 -23.01 -8.33
CA LEU A 621 10.95 -21.64 -8.24
C LEU A 621 11.36 -20.79 -9.45
N ASP A 622 12.62 -20.84 -9.85
CA ASP A 622 13.11 -20.08 -11.01
C ASP A 622 12.44 -20.54 -12.31
N ALA A 623 12.24 -21.86 -12.47
CA ALA A 623 11.57 -22.44 -13.63
C ALA A 623 10.05 -22.16 -13.66
N SER A 624 9.43 -21.92 -12.50
CA SER A 624 7.99 -21.64 -12.42
C SER A 624 7.63 -20.19 -12.73
N LEU A 625 8.61 -19.30 -12.80
CA LEU A 625 8.42 -17.90 -13.19
C LEU A 625 8.44 -17.74 -14.72
N PRO A 626 7.75 -16.71 -15.26
CA PRO A 626 7.93 -16.31 -16.65
C PRO A 626 9.38 -15.86 -16.89
N ARG A 627 9.85 -16.01 -18.14
CA ARG A 627 11.14 -15.44 -18.57
C ARG A 627 11.06 -13.92 -18.52
N GLN A 628 12.06 -13.29 -17.92
CA GLN A 628 12.10 -11.84 -17.72
C GLN A 628 13.37 -11.19 -18.31
N PRO A 629 13.63 -11.34 -19.62
CA PRO A 629 14.84 -10.82 -20.23
C PRO A 629 14.85 -9.28 -20.24
N GLN A 630 16.05 -8.71 -20.13
CA GLN A 630 16.24 -7.26 -20.28
C GLN A 630 16.16 -6.84 -21.73
N HIS A 631 15.36 -5.82 -22.02
CA HIS A 631 15.19 -5.27 -23.35
C HIS A 631 15.67 -3.81 -23.41
N VAL A 632 16.11 -3.40 -24.60
CA VAL A 632 16.26 -2.00 -24.99
C VAL A 632 15.38 -1.73 -26.20
N ALA A 633 14.57 -0.67 -26.13
CA ALA A 633 13.72 -0.28 -27.24
C ALA A 633 13.74 1.24 -27.43
N ALA A 634 13.46 1.69 -28.65
CA ALA A 634 13.35 3.11 -28.96
C ALA A 634 12.29 3.37 -30.04
N VAL A 635 11.68 4.54 -30.00
CA VAL A 635 10.73 5.04 -31.01
C VAL A 635 11.09 6.46 -31.42
N LEU A 636 10.87 6.79 -32.70
CA LEU A 636 11.16 8.11 -33.25
C LEU A 636 10.02 8.58 -34.16
N ALA A 637 9.67 9.85 -34.06
CA ALA A 637 8.74 10.51 -34.99
C ALA A 637 9.10 11.98 -35.22
N GLY A 638 8.58 12.54 -36.32
CA GLY A 638 8.81 13.94 -36.68
C GLY A 638 10.21 14.18 -37.26
N LEU A 639 10.80 15.32 -36.93
CA LEU A 639 12.16 15.70 -37.31
C LEU A 639 13.18 14.99 -36.42
N ARG A 640 14.10 14.26 -37.07
CA ARG A 640 15.31 13.72 -36.44
C ARG A 640 16.41 14.78 -36.33
N GLU A 641 16.54 15.61 -37.36
CA GLU A 641 17.34 16.83 -37.33
C GLU A 641 16.38 18.01 -37.33
N HIS A 642 16.46 18.85 -36.31
CA HIS A 642 15.59 20.02 -36.20
C HIS A 642 15.92 21.06 -37.28
N ARG A 643 14.87 21.77 -37.71
CA ARG A 643 15.01 22.92 -38.60
C ARG A 643 15.84 24.01 -37.92
N GLY A 644 16.78 24.59 -38.66
CA GLY A 644 17.65 25.66 -38.16
C GLY A 644 18.28 26.47 -39.30
N PRO A 645 19.26 27.34 -39.00
CA PRO A 645 19.97 28.11 -40.03
C PRO A 645 20.65 27.25 -41.11
N TRP A 646 20.99 25.99 -40.78
CA TRP A 646 21.62 25.02 -41.69
C TRP A 646 20.66 24.43 -42.73
N GLY A 647 19.33 24.55 -42.56
CA GLY A 647 18.39 24.03 -43.54
C GLY A 647 17.00 23.66 -42.99
N PRO A 648 16.19 22.96 -43.78
CA PRO A 648 14.81 22.62 -43.43
C PRO A 648 14.70 21.58 -42.29
N GLY A 649 15.81 20.99 -41.85
CA GLY A 649 15.83 19.80 -41.01
C GLY A 649 15.54 18.52 -41.81
N ARG A 650 15.57 17.38 -41.12
CA ARG A 650 15.33 16.06 -41.73
C ARG A 650 14.39 15.25 -40.88
N ARG A 651 13.41 14.60 -41.52
CA ARG A 651 12.50 13.65 -40.87
C ARG A 651 13.21 12.37 -40.44
N ALA A 652 12.69 11.75 -39.39
CA ALA A 652 13.08 10.39 -39.01
C ALA A 652 12.73 9.41 -40.13
N GLU A 653 13.68 8.52 -40.45
CA GLU A 653 13.55 7.45 -41.43
C GLU A 653 14.02 6.12 -40.82
N ALA A 654 13.75 4.99 -41.49
CA ALA A 654 14.18 3.67 -40.99
C ALA A 654 15.69 3.59 -40.68
N ALA A 655 16.51 4.34 -41.42
CA ALA A 655 17.95 4.46 -41.21
C ALA A 655 18.31 4.98 -39.81
N ASP A 656 17.47 5.81 -39.19
CA ASP A 656 17.69 6.33 -37.84
C ASP A 656 17.49 5.24 -36.77
N ALA A 657 16.53 4.32 -36.99
CA ALA A 657 16.38 3.15 -36.15
C ALA A 657 17.56 2.18 -36.31
N PHE A 658 18.07 2.00 -37.53
CA PHE A 658 19.29 1.22 -37.77
C PHE A 658 20.52 1.86 -37.12
N GLU A 659 20.62 3.19 -37.14
CA GLU A 659 21.70 3.89 -36.45
C GLU A 659 21.60 3.75 -34.93
N ALA A 660 20.39 3.77 -34.37
CA ALA A 660 20.18 3.50 -32.95
C ALA A 660 20.61 2.08 -32.54
N VAL A 661 20.37 1.08 -33.39
CA VAL A 661 20.95 -0.27 -33.21
C VAL A 661 22.47 -0.20 -33.17
N ARG A 662 23.11 0.54 -34.10
CA ARG A 662 24.58 0.70 -34.10
C ARG A 662 25.10 1.47 -32.88
N ILE A 663 24.36 2.47 -32.39
CA ILE A 663 24.67 3.19 -31.14
C ILE A 663 24.70 2.20 -29.97
N ILE A 664 23.67 1.35 -29.86
CA ILE A 664 23.57 0.32 -28.82
C ILE A 664 24.69 -0.72 -28.95
N ALA A 665 24.97 -1.17 -30.17
CA ALA A 665 26.03 -2.14 -30.44
C ALA A 665 27.42 -1.59 -30.08
N ARG A 666 27.75 -0.36 -30.49
CA ARG A 666 29.00 0.33 -30.12
C ARG A 666 29.11 0.52 -28.62
N ALA A 667 28.03 0.93 -27.95
CA ALA A 667 27.99 1.06 -26.49
C ALA A 667 28.17 -0.28 -25.76
N SER A 668 27.86 -1.39 -26.45
CA SER A 668 28.02 -2.76 -25.96
C SER A 668 29.35 -3.41 -26.35
N GLY A 669 30.16 -2.75 -27.19
CA GLY A 669 31.42 -3.29 -27.69
C GLY A 669 31.26 -4.51 -28.60
N ILE A 670 30.16 -4.61 -29.34
CA ILE A 670 29.86 -5.75 -30.24
C ILE A 670 29.56 -5.28 -31.66
N ASP A 671 29.80 -6.17 -32.62
CA ASP A 671 29.41 -5.99 -34.00
C ASP A 671 28.02 -6.57 -34.26
N VAL A 672 27.27 -5.92 -35.15
CA VAL A 672 25.91 -6.32 -35.54
C VAL A 672 25.77 -6.37 -37.05
N ARG A 673 24.97 -7.32 -37.54
CA ARG A 673 24.54 -7.40 -38.93
C ARG A 673 23.04 -7.12 -39.01
N LEU A 674 22.62 -6.47 -40.09
CA LEU A 674 21.22 -6.17 -40.37
C LEU A 674 20.77 -7.00 -41.57
N ARG A 675 19.74 -7.82 -41.38
CA ARG A 675 19.13 -8.65 -42.44
C ARG A 675 17.71 -8.18 -42.71
N ALA A 676 17.34 -7.99 -43.97
CA ALA A 676 15.97 -7.65 -44.33
C ALA A 676 15.00 -8.71 -43.78
N ALA A 677 13.93 -8.27 -43.12
CA ALA A 677 12.97 -9.15 -42.46
C ALA A 677 11.53 -8.64 -42.63
N GLN A 678 10.57 -9.53 -42.45
CA GLN A 678 9.15 -9.19 -42.39
C GLN A 678 8.63 -9.59 -41.01
N GLN A 679 8.41 -8.60 -40.15
CA GLN A 679 7.96 -8.79 -38.78
C GLN A 679 7.04 -7.63 -38.42
N LEU A 680 5.79 -7.88 -38.04
CA LEU A 680 4.94 -6.84 -37.47
C LEU A 680 5.44 -6.46 -36.06
N PRO A 681 5.32 -5.18 -35.63
CA PRO A 681 4.60 -4.08 -36.27
C PRO A 681 5.40 -3.27 -37.31
N TRP A 682 6.53 -3.76 -37.81
CA TRP A 682 7.36 -3.04 -38.79
C TRP A 682 6.86 -3.17 -40.24
N HIS A 683 7.27 -2.23 -41.09
CA HIS A 683 7.01 -2.23 -42.53
C HIS A 683 7.87 -3.31 -43.23
N PRO A 684 7.30 -4.17 -44.09
CA PRO A 684 7.99 -5.35 -44.65
C PRO A 684 9.22 -5.00 -45.52
N GLY A 685 9.17 -3.89 -46.26
CA GLY A 685 10.31 -3.40 -47.04
C GLY A 685 11.28 -2.48 -46.31
N ARG A 686 11.05 -2.20 -45.01
CA ARG A 686 11.84 -1.24 -44.21
C ARG A 686 12.10 -1.74 -42.79
N CYS A 687 12.18 -3.07 -42.64
CA CYS A 687 12.45 -3.77 -41.40
C CYS A 687 13.74 -4.57 -41.53
N ALA A 688 14.57 -4.51 -40.49
CA ALA A 688 15.75 -5.32 -40.35
C ALA A 688 15.68 -6.14 -39.07
N GLU A 689 15.95 -7.43 -39.19
CA GLU A 689 16.35 -8.28 -38.08
C GLU A 689 17.82 -8.00 -37.75
N VAL A 690 18.11 -7.88 -36.46
CA VAL A 690 19.44 -7.56 -35.94
C VAL A 690 20.09 -8.85 -35.46
N LEU A 691 21.28 -9.15 -35.97
CA LEU A 691 22.05 -10.33 -35.60
C LEU A 691 23.38 -9.97 -34.93
N VAL A 692 23.72 -10.68 -33.86
CA VAL A 692 25.08 -10.71 -33.28
C VAL A 692 25.67 -12.09 -33.55
N GLY A 693 26.72 -12.16 -34.36
CA GLY A 693 27.05 -13.42 -35.02
C GLY A 693 25.84 -13.90 -35.81
N ASP A 694 25.40 -15.13 -35.61
CA ASP A 694 24.19 -15.70 -36.23
C ASP A 694 22.95 -15.68 -35.32
N THR A 695 23.05 -15.09 -34.12
CA THR A 695 21.95 -15.03 -33.14
C THR A 695 21.07 -13.80 -33.39
N PRO A 696 19.76 -13.97 -33.64
CA PRO A 696 18.82 -12.85 -33.68
C PRO A 696 18.66 -12.23 -32.29
N VAL A 697 18.86 -10.92 -32.20
CA VAL A 697 18.72 -10.16 -30.95
C VAL A 697 17.58 -9.16 -30.98
N GLY A 698 16.88 -9.00 -32.11
CA GLY A 698 15.71 -8.12 -32.20
C GLY A 698 15.49 -7.53 -33.57
N TYR A 699 14.74 -6.44 -33.64
CA TYR A 699 14.30 -5.82 -34.91
C TYR A 699 14.37 -4.30 -34.85
N ALA A 700 14.56 -3.67 -36.00
CA ALA A 700 14.55 -2.22 -36.16
C ALA A 700 14.00 -1.81 -37.53
N GLY A 701 13.44 -0.61 -37.63
CA GLY A 701 12.98 -0.06 -38.90
C GLY A 701 11.82 0.92 -38.77
N GLN A 702 11.12 1.15 -39.87
CA GLN A 702 9.90 1.94 -39.88
C GLN A 702 8.68 1.09 -39.51
N LEU A 703 7.73 1.63 -38.76
CA LEU A 703 6.47 0.95 -38.47
C LEU A 703 5.57 0.81 -39.70
N HIS A 704 4.76 -0.24 -39.73
CA HIS A 704 3.83 -0.51 -40.81
C HIS A 704 2.78 0.62 -40.90
N PRO A 705 2.49 1.19 -42.09
CA PRO A 705 1.55 2.31 -42.25
C PRO A 705 0.15 2.03 -41.70
N ALA A 706 -0.35 0.80 -41.88
CA ALA A 706 -1.64 0.39 -41.31
C ALA A 706 -1.63 0.30 -39.78
N VAL A 707 -0.50 -0.07 -39.17
CA VAL A 707 -0.36 -0.07 -37.70
C VAL A 707 -0.31 1.36 -37.18
N ILE A 708 0.45 2.23 -37.85
CA ILE A 708 0.49 3.67 -37.55
C ILE A 708 -0.91 4.27 -37.58
N GLU A 709 -1.68 3.98 -38.63
CA GLU A 709 -3.02 4.54 -38.83
C GLU A 709 -4.01 4.04 -37.77
N ARG A 710 -4.13 2.72 -37.56
CA ARG A 710 -5.00 2.14 -36.52
C ARG A 710 -4.64 2.60 -35.11
N SER A 711 -3.36 2.81 -34.83
CA SER A 711 -2.86 3.19 -33.50
C SER A 711 -2.79 4.70 -33.28
N GLY A 712 -3.22 5.53 -34.25
CA GLY A 712 -3.18 6.99 -34.14
C GLY A 712 -1.77 7.59 -34.03
N LEU A 713 -0.76 6.92 -34.60
CA LEU A 713 0.64 7.32 -34.51
C LEU A 713 1.02 8.35 -35.60
N PRO A 714 2.10 9.13 -35.38
CA PRO A 714 2.65 9.97 -36.44
C PRO A 714 3.07 9.16 -37.68
N LYS A 715 2.77 9.70 -38.87
CA LYS A 715 3.25 9.12 -40.13
C LYS A 715 4.78 9.04 -40.13
N GLY A 716 5.31 7.89 -40.52
CA GLY A 716 6.76 7.67 -40.58
C GLY A 716 7.41 7.28 -39.25
N THR A 717 6.63 7.01 -38.20
CA THR A 717 7.18 6.54 -36.91
C THR A 717 8.10 5.33 -37.12
N CYS A 718 9.29 5.41 -36.56
CA CYS A 718 10.29 4.35 -36.58
C CYS A 718 10.48 3.76 -35.19
N ALA A 719 10.90 2.49 -35.12
CA ALA A 719 11.07 1.78 -33.86
C ALA A 719 12.21 0.75 -33.93
N LEU A 720 12.80 0.45 -32.79
CA LEU A 720 13.66 -0.72 -32.58
C LEU A 720 13.35 -1.38 -31.23
N GLU A 721 13.61 -2.67 -31.13
CA GLU A 721 13.64 -3.40 -29.88
C GLU A 721 14.68 -4.53 -29.95
N LEU A 722 15.56 -4.60 -28.96
CA LEU A 722 16.61 -5.61 -28.83
C LEU A 722 16.56 -6.28 -27.45
N ASP A 723 16.74 -7.60 -27.42
CA ASP A 723 16.97 -8.42 -26.24
C ASP A 723 18.44 -8.32 -25.82
N LEU A 724 18.69 -7.64 -24.69
CA LEU A 724 20.03 -7.45 -24.15
C LEU A 724 20.62 -8.74 -23.56
N ASP A 725 19.80 -9.68 -23.12
CA ASP A 725 20.27 -10.94 -22.56
C ASP A 725 20.73 -11.90 -23.68
N ALA A 726 20.16 -11.75 -24.88
CA ALA A 726 20.65 -12.41 -26.09
C ALA A 726 21.97 -11.82 -26.63
N MET A 727 22.35 -10.60 -26.22
CA MET A 727 23.61 -9.96 -26.60
C MET A 727 24.74 -10.39 -25.65
N PRO A 728 25.86 -10.97 -26.15
CA PRO A 728 26.96 -11.39 -25.30
C PRO A 728 27.69 -10.20 -24.65
N ILE A 729 28.35 -10.45 -23.52
CA ILE A 729 29.29 -9.50 -22.92
C ILE A 729 30.65 -9.70 -23.57
N ALA A 730 31.14 -8.69 -24.29
CA ALA A 730 32.46 -8.70 -24.92
C ALA A 730 33.43 -7.79 -24.16
N ALA A 731 34.62 -8.31 -23.85
CA ALA A 731 35.75 -7.51 -23.40
C ALA A 731 36.76 -7.42 -24.56
N ALA A 732 36.74 -6.31 -25.28
CA ALA A 732 37.69 -6.07 -26.37
C ALA A 732 38.95 -5.38 -25.82
N LEU A 733 40.13 -5.95 -26.15
CA LEU A 733 41.45 -5.35 -25.90
C LEU A 733 42.13 -5.06 -27.25
N PRO A 734 41.63 -4.08 -28.03
CA PRO A 734 42.11 -3.85 -29.38
C PRO A 734 43.56 -3.34 -29.40
N ALA A 735 44.37 -3.89 -30.30
CA ALA A 735 45.73 -3.43 -30.62
C ALA A 735 45.84 -3.17 -32.13
N PRO A 736 45.24 -2.07 -32.63
CA PRO A 736 45.19 -1.81 -34.06
C PRO A 736 46.59 -1.61 -34.65
N ARG A 737 46.86 -2.23 -35.81
CA ARG A 737 48.08 -1.96 -36.59
C ARG A 737 47.89 -0.65 -37.34
N VAL A 738 48.66 0.39 -36.99
CA VAL A 738 48.59 1.70 -37.63
C VAL A 738 49.85 1.91 -38.48
N SER A 739 49.76 1.59 -39.76
CA SER A 739 50.87 1.77 -40.70
C SER A 739 51.07 3.26 -41.03
N PRO A 740 52.30 3.80 -40.94
CA PRO A 740 52.57 5.19 -41.29
C PRO A 740 52.76 5.41 -42.80
N PHE A 741 52.84 4.34 -43.60
CA PHE A 741 53.10 4.43 -45.03
C PHE A 741 51.92 5.06 -45.78
N PRO A 742 52.13 5.81 -46.89
CA PRO A 742 51.05 6.42 -47.65
C PRO A 742 50.00 5.39 -48.11
N ALA A 743 48.74 5.79 -48.06
CA ALA A 743 47.64 5.02 -48.63
C ALA A 743 47.41 5.37 -50.11
N VAL A 744 46.88 4.41 -50.86
CA VAL A 744 46.37 4.59 -52.22
C VAL A 744 44.84 4.55 -52.16
N PHE A 745 44.20 5.50 -52.82
CA PHE A 745 42.74 5.62 -52.88
C PHE A 745 42.27 5.26 -54.27
N GLN A 746 41.30 4.34 -54.36
CA GLN A 746 40.67 3.96 -55.62
C GLN A 746 39.18 3.82 -55.41
N ASP A 747 38.39 4.34 -56.34
CA ASP A 747 36.95 4.12 -56.36
C ASP A 747 36.62 2.96 -57.29
N VAL A 748 35.61 2.17 -56.94
CA VAL A 748 35.11 1.08 -57.78
C VAL A 748 33.59 1.08 -57.83
N SER A 749 33.03 1.05 -59.03
CA SER A 749 31.60 1.01 -59.30
C SER A 749 31.19 -0.39 -59.76
N LEU A 750 30.33 -1.04 -58.97
CA LEU A 750 29.85 -2.40 -59.21
C LEU A 750 28.35 -2.41 -59.47
N VAL A 751 27.93 -2.97 -60.59
CA VAL A 751 26.51 -3.12 -60.94
C VAL A 751 26.02 -4.51 -60.53
N VAL A 752 25.03 -4.53 -59.65
CA VAL A 752 24.39 -5.75 -59.11
C VAL A 752 22.88 -5.69 -59.32
N ALA A 753 22.19 -6.81 -59.10
CA ALA A 753 20.73 -6.81 -59.04
C ALA A 753 20.22 -5.92 -57.87
N ALA A 754 19.03 -5.35 -58.02
CA ALA A 754 18.48 -4.38 -57.07
C ALA A 754 18.22 -4.98 -55.67
N ASP A 755 17.97 -6.28 -55.57
CA ASP A 755 17.72 -7.04 -54.35
C ASP A 755 19.00 -7.40 -53.57
N VAL A 756 20.17 -7.38 -54.21
CA VAL A 756 21.46 -7.68 -53.56
C VAL A 756 21.78 -6.62 -52.50
N PRO A 757 21.96 -6.99 -51.22
CA PRO A 757 22.30 -6.03 -50.17
C PRO A 757 23.67 -5.37 -50.43
N ALA A 758 23.77 -4.07 -50.23
CA ALA A 758 25.05 -3.36 -50.42
C ALA A 758 26.16 -3.90 -49.50
N GLN A 759 25.80 -4.37 -48.30
CA GLN A 759 26.74 -5.00 -47.37
C GLN A 759 27.32 -6.31 -47.94
N ALA A 760 26.52 -7.12 -48.64
CA ALA A 760 27.03 -8.35 -49.26
C ALA A 760 28.07 -8.06 -50.35
N VAL A 761 27.88 -6.97 -51.11
CA VAL A 761 28.88 -6.49 -52.07
C VAL A 761 30.12 -5.99 -51.36
N ALA A 762 29.97 -5.18 -50.31
CA ALA A 762 31.07 -4.68 -49.50
C ALA A 762 31.91 -5.80 -48.85
N ASP A 763 31.24 -6.84 -48.34
CA ASP A 763 31.89 -8.02 -47.73
C ASP A 763 32.68 -8.80 -48.76
N ALA A 764 32.11 -9.03 -49.96
CA ALA A 764 32.81 -9.71 -51.05
C ALA A 764 34.02 -8.91 -51.56
N VAL A 765 33.90 -7.58 -51.66
CA VAL A 765 35.01 -6.69 -52.02
C VAL A 765 36.09 -6.76 -50.93
N ARG A 766 35.72 -6.68 -49.66
CA ARG A 766 36.67 -6.73 -48.53
C ARG A 766 37.42 -8.07 -48.47
N GLU A 767 36.71 -9.18 -48.66
CA GLU A 767 37.30 -10.52 -48.71
C GLU A 767 38.30 -10.64 -49.87
N GLY A 768 37.93 -10.18 -51.07
CA GLY A 768 38.80 -10.29 -52.25
C GLY A 768 40.00 -9.34 -52.23
N ALA A 769 39.86 -8.17 -51.61
CA ALA A 769 40.93 -7.18 -51.51
C ALA A 769 42.04 -7.55 -50.50
N GLY A 770 41.72 -8.40 -49.51
CA GLY A 770 42.65 -8.89 -48.51
C GLY A 770 43.17 -7.82 -47.55
N GLU A 771 44.31 -8.09 -46.89
CA GLU A 771 44.85 -7.25 -45.81
C GLU A 771 45.32 -5.87 -46.25
N LEU A 772 45.50 -5.63 -47.56
CA LEU A 772 45.88 -4.31 -48.07
C LEU A 772 44.72 -3.31 -47.99
N LEU A 773 43.48 -3.77 -47.96
CA LEU A 773 42.32 -2.89 -47.84
C LEU A 773 42.16 -2.43 -46.40
N GLU A 774 42.56 -1.18 -46.13
CA GLU A 774 42.45 -0.55 -44.83
C GLU A 774 41.02 -0.07 -44.55
N ASP A 775 40.32 0.44 -45.56
CA ASP A 775 38.99 1.02 -45.41
C ASP A 775 38.15 0.86 -46.67
N LEU A 776 36.84 0.71 -46.48
CA LEU A 776 35.85 0.57 -47.56
C LEU A 776 34.58 1.30 -47.14
N GLN A 777 34.18 2.27 -47.97
CA GLN A 777 32.99 3.07 -47.73
C GLN A 777 32.10 3.08 -48.97
N LEU A 778 30.82 2.78 -48.79
CA LEU A 778 29.82 3.00 -49.84
C LEU A 778 29.62 4.51 -50.01
N PHE A 779 29.84 4.99 -51.23
CA PHE A 779 29.78 6.40 -51.60
C PHE A 779 28.47 6.74 -52.33
N ASP A 780 28.09 5.94 -53.32
CA ASP A 780 26.92 6.21 -54.17
C ASP A 780 26.10 4.95 -54.47
N VAL A 781 24.79 5.13 -54.63
CA VAL A 781 23.83 4.11 -55.08
C VAL A 781 23.02 4.71 -56.23
N PHE A 782 23.38 4.32 -57.46
CA PHE A 782 22.76 4.84 -58.66
C PHE A 782 21.81 3.82 -59.30
N THR A 783 20.60 4.24 -59.66
CA THR A 783 19.65 3.49 -60.50
C THR A 783 19.33 4.30 -61.76
N GLY A 784 19.12 3.63 -62.88
CA GLY A 784 18.77 4.31 -64.13
C GLY A 784 18.63 3.36 -65.31
N PRO A 785 17.89 3.75 -66.36
CA PRO A 785 17.59 2.88 -67.50
C PRO A 785 18.85 2.33 -68.19
N GLN A 786 19.95 3.09 -68.18
CA GLN A 786 21.24 2.71 -68.80
C GLN A 786 21.97 1.56 -68.11
N ILE A 787 21.60 1.18 -66.88
CA ILE A 787 22.16 0.02 -66.18
C ILE A 787 21.16 -1.13 -66.00
N GLY A 788 19.93 -0.99 -66.52
CA GLY A 788 18.83 -1.95 -66.39
C GLY A 788 17.87 -1.58 -65.24
N GLU A 789 16.56 -1.79 -65.46
CA GLU A 789 15.50 -1.39 -64.51
C GLU A 789 15.59 -2.11 -63.15
N ASP A 790 16.03 -3.37 -63.14
CA ASP A 790 16.17 -4.20 -61.93
C ASP A 790 17.61 -4.27 -61.38
N ARG A 791 18.45 -3.29 -61.73
CA ARG A 791 19.86 -3.24 -61.32
C ARG A 791 20.20 -1.92 -60.64
N LYS A 792 21.25 -1.95 -59.84
CA LYS A 792 21.83 -0.76 -59.19
C LYS A 792 23.34 -0.78 -59.28
N SER A 793 23.92 0.40 -59.40
CA SER A 793 25.36 0.62 -59.35
C SER A 793 25.73 1.09 -57.95
N LEU A 794 26.64 0.37 -57.29
CA LEU A 794 27.20 0.73 -55.98
C LEU A 794 28.64 1.18 -56.16
N THR A 795 28.93 2.41 -55.76
CA THR A 795 30.30 2.95 -55.82
C THR A 795 30.94 2.88 -54.44
N PHE A 796 32.08 2.21 -54.35
CA PHE A 796 32.86 2.08 -53.11
C PHE A 796 34.16 2.86 -53.23
N ALA A 797 34.45 3.68 -52.22
CA ALA A 797 35.77 4.26 -52.02
C ALA A 797 36.63 3.24 -51.25
N LEU A 798 37.72 2.79 -51.85
CA LEU A 798 38.67 1.84 -51.29
C LEU A 798 39.96 2.57 -50.89
N ARG A 799 40.40 2.38 -49.65
CA ARG A 799 41.70 2.85 -49.17
C ARG A 799 42.63 1.67 -48.95
N PHE A 800 43.68 1.58 -49.75
CA PHE A 800 44.69 0.54 -49.63
C PHE A 800 45.94 1.06 -48.90
N ARG A 801 46.50 0.27 -47.98
CA ARG A 801 47.76 0.59 -47.30
C ARG A 801 48.53 -0.69 -46.97
N ALA A 802 49.83 -0.72 -47.30
CA ALA A 802 50.69 -1.81 -46.88
C ALA A 802 51.23 -1.56 -45.45
N PRO A 803 51.50 -2.62 -44.69
CA PRO A 803 52.03 -2.50 -43.32
C PRO A 803 53.52 -2.13 -43.28
N ASP A 804 54.27 -2.36 -44.36
CA ASP A 804 55.74 -2.40 -44.36
C ASP A 804 56.39 -1.57 -45.48
N ARG A 805 55.61 -0.99 -46.40
CA ARG A 805 56.11 -0.23 -47.55
C ARG A 805 55.08 0.78 -48.07
N THR A 806 55.53 1.67 -48.95
CA THR A 806 54.62 2.47 -49.79
C THR A 806 54.09 1.58 -50.90
N LEU A 807 52.76 1.50 -51.06
CA LEU A 807 52.15 0.74 -52.16
C LEU A 807 52.42 1.42 -53.50
N THR A 808 52.71 0.61 -54.52
CA THR A 808 52.67 1.07 -55.90
C THR A 808 51.21 1.10 -56.39
N GLU A 809 50.93 1.89 -57.43
CA GLU A 809 49.59 1.93 -58.04
C GLU A 809 49.19 0.57 -58.63
N ASP A 810 50.15 -0.18 -59.18
CA ASP A 810 49.95 -1.53 -59.70
C ASP A 810 49.56 -2.52 -58.60
N ASP A 811 50.18 -2.44 -57.41
CA ASP A 811 49.83 -3.29 -56.27
C ASP A 811 48.39 -3.04 -55.79
N ALA A 812 47.99 -1.77 -55.70
CA ALA A 812 46.63 -1.40 -55.31
C ALA A 812 45.60 -1.85 -56.37
N THR A 813 45.93 -1.70 -57.65
CA THR A 813 45.11 -2.16 -58.78
C THR A 813 44.95 -3.68 -58.77
N ALA A 814 46.00 -4.43 -58.46
CA ALA A 814 45.92 -5.89 -58.34
C ALA A 814 44.98 -6.33 -57.20
N ALA A 815 45.02 -5.62 -56.06
CA ALA A 815 44.11 -5.86 -54.94
C ALA A 815 42.65 -5.52 -55.29
N ARG A 816 42.43 -4.39 -55.97
CA ARG A 816 41.11 -4.03 -56.51
C ARG A 816 40.58 -5.08 -57.48
N ASP A 817 41.39 -5.55 -58.42
CA ASP A 817 40.97 -6.55 -59.39
C ASP A 817 40.61 -7.89 -58.72
N ALA A 818 41.29 -8.25 -57.64
CA ALA A 818 40.93 -9.41 -56.81
C ALA A 818 39.58 -9.19 -56.09
N ALA A 819 39.35 -7.99 -55.55
CA ALA A 819 38.09 -7.59 -54.93
C ALA A 819 36.91 -7.67 -55.91
N VAL A 820 37.09 -7.14 -57.13
CA VAL A 820 36.09 -7.17 -58.21
C VAL A 820 35.79 -8.62 -58.62
N ARG A 821 36.81 -9.46 -58.81
CA ARG A 821 36.61 -10.89 -59.14
C ARG A 821 35.82 -11.60 -58.06
N ARG A 822 36.10 -11.32 -56.78
CA ARG A 822 35.37 -11.91 -55.66
C ARG A 822 33.91 -11.45 -55.62
N ALA A 823 33.65 -10.16 -55.83
CA ALA A 823 32.29 -9.63 -55.93
C ALA A 823 31.51 -10.24 -57.12
N ALA A 824 32.16 -10.45 -58.26
CA ALA A 824 31.55 -11.13 -59.40
C ALA A 824 31.14 -12.57 -59.07
N GLN A 825 31.98 -13.31 -58.35
CA GLN A 825 31.71 -14.70 -57.94
C GLN A 825 30.64 -14.82 -56.85
N ALA A 826 30.65 -13.93 -55.86
CA ALA A 826 29.80 -14.04 -54.68
C ALA A 826 28.39 -13.49 -54.91
N VAL A 827 28.25 -12.39 -55.66
CA VAL A 827 26.99 -11.65 -55.79
C VAL A 827 26.65 -11.27 -57.24
N GLY A 828 27.39 -11.79 -58.23
CA GLY A 828 27.14 -11.50 -59.64
C GLY A 828 27.42 -10.05 -60.03
N ALA A 829 28.34 -9.38 -59.33
CA ALA A 829 28.70 -7.99 -59.63
C ALA A 829 29.43 -7.85 -60.97
N GLU A 830 29.06 -6.84 -61.75
CA GLU A 830 29.77 -6.43 -62.96
C GLU A 830 30.48 -5.09 -62.74
N LEU A 831 31.77 -5.03 -63.09
CA LEU A 831 32.54 -3.78 -63.01
C LEU A 831 32.04 -2.79 -64.06
N ARG A 832 31.75 -1.57 -63.62
CA ARG A 832 31.35 -0.45 -64.48
C ARG A 832 32.46 0.56 -64.68
N GLY A 833 33.28 0.79 -63.66
CA GLY A 833 34.32 1.82 -63.66
C GLY A 833 35.06 1.87 -62.35
#